data_AF-A0A9D8BNG1-F1
#
_entry.id   AF-A0A9D8BNG1-F1
#
_cell.length_a   1.000
_cell.length_b   1.000
_cell.length_c   1.000
_cell.angle_alpha   90.00
_cell.angle_beta   90.00
_cell.angle_gamma   90.00
#
_symmetry.space_group_name_H-M   'P 1'
#
loop_
_entity.id
_entity.type
_entity.pdbx_description
1 polymer ?
#
loop_
_entity_poly.entity_id
_entity_poly.type
_entity_poly.pdbx_seq_one_letter_code
_entity_poly.pdbx_strand_id
1 'polypeptide(L)'
;MRLCKAALMFALIGSAWVGASPCAAQVEQFDFLKTTGTLGFDWRRDVELRFEPGKGLLALSRGNDPHFISRSLSLPAARSGELIVRAAFGGPVRILGLYFATDKLPQTGEDKVLRIPVRPDGEERDYRFAVGQHPLWRGKITRLRFDLEGDGRPGATMRLLSISYTYQTEPRLNVFRCAASVVKPGATAGIEVGIENLSPDSATDLTVRFESTSDAISVSPAQIAVALKNDEQTSLAAVVLAQREAATVLDAVLLRRDAEIDRRNIALCVANDGPSPEAIEYRRGRRRSEEYRRGRRRSDDETWALVASPSGQALVVAIGRQSGLAEWWAPDGNGQIRVGRIFPLVSLLHGEQARRLEIVRWRKPEKAAADSSPANRLNLTGDLGPPGREIAQVQFEANASGEDGQPISVAVTLEAKRTIHLRAFTSPRMLVGDGGFGDDRDEALFPGLEYLEKGEQSSSKLDYHTPEYLRTVPHPRKITFPLMALTHKDRLLMLQWPYPKPQGDGLAAPSAGFASPNFVDGQRNHLMTLFWPSVPDAAPENGWEARNPVLIEAGDRLSLEYKLYAMRSLHVSDAIPLALRSLVGPAELPIGPPPRDHEAERALCRTAYTEVVWRDEKHGWNHALPSDGKQWPAAPYAFNSLFLESELAEMTSGPERNQIRRIADAAAAHRSSQSGKRPSADDYYFAGEWIVGCVEAREAAARSLIRRQRADGSWGFEPRDSARAELGRLGQAEIGIVADRAIPILQYALMTGQSEAEAAAIKALEHMKQYRIPRAAQVWEIPLHTPDIMGAARAATAYRLGFLLTGSRDYLDRSRYWLNTGLPFVYFWGHPRWPYWQYATTPVFGATHYRAPNWVGLPVQWCGLVYAEEALRYAQLRNDRFFESVAKGILDSAMWQQVTEGEYRGLLPDSYPFASSSGNGPFINPETILRSLWLVRGYDFRANSVVLARGDDRSLRLTAQARLTTASVSGDQSVRARLCAVRDLGFGVFVCGLTKAPVEVVWRGRPVPSKDKLRRDQEGWLYLPDRRWLVINLVGTGEEGDLAIRADTD
;
A
#
# COMPACT_ATOMS: atom_id res chain seq x y z
N MET A 1 10.21 -22.37 -41.21
CA MET A 1 9.76 -21.72 -42.47
C MET A 1 8.39 -22.27 -42.88
N ARG A 2 7.31 -21.70 -42.33
CA ARG A 2 5.88 -21.80 -42.72
C ARG A 2 5.07 -21.15 -41.59
N LEU A 3 5.10 -19.82 -41.53
CA LEU A 3 4.35 -18.99 -40.56
C LEU A 3 4.17 -17.55 -41.09
N CYS A 4 3.78 -17.38 -42.36
CA CYS A 4 3.55 -16.06 -42.98
C CYS A 4 2.27 -15.96 -43.84
N LYS A 5 1.20 -16.72 -43.56
CA LYS A 5 -0.04 -16.65 -44.39
C LYS A 5 -1.37 -16.58 -43.62
N ALA A 6 -1.38 -16.00 -42.42
CA ALA A 6 -2.63 -15.73 -41.67
C ALA A 6 -2.90 -14.24 -41.41
N ALA A 7 -2.17 -13.32 -42.07
CA ALA A 7 -2.29 -11.87 -41.87
C ALA A 7 -3.06 -11.13 -42.99
N LEU A 8 -3.68 -11.83 -43.94
CA LEU A 8 -4.38 -11.21 -45.08
C LEU A 8 -5.76 -11.85 -45.31
N MET A 9 -6.63 -11.77 -44.30
CA MET A 9 -8.09 -11.88 -44.50
C MET A 9 -8.86 -11.30 -43.29
N PHE A 10 -8.52 -10.06 -42.89
CA PHE A 10 -9.28 -9.28 -41.90
C PHE A 10 -9.53 -7.83 -42.35
N ALA A 11 -9.44 -7.58 -43.65
CA ALA A 11 -9.79 -6.30 -44.27
C ALA A 11 -11.02 -6.51 -45.15
N LEU A 12 -12.20 -6.54 -44.54
CA LEU A 12 -13.55 -6.31 -45.10
C LEU A 12 -14.59 -7.01 -44.20
N ILE A 13 -14.94 -6.36 -43.09
CA ILE A 13 -16.21 -6.37 -42.28
C ILE A 13 -15.84 -5.68 -40.94
N GLY A 14 -15.32 -4.45 -41.04
CA GLY A 14 -14.78 -3.69 -39.90
C GLY A 14 -15.50 -2.35 -39.77
N SER A 15 -16.80 -2.37 -39.47
CA SER A 15 -17.56 -1.14 -39.16
C SER A 15 -18.96 -1.45 -38.61
N ALA A 16 -19.05 -2.05 -37.41
CA ALA A 16 -20.26 -2.02 -36.58
C ALA A 16 -20.00 -2.70 -35.22
N TRP A 17 -19.14 -2.09 -34.38
CA TRP A 17 -19.09 -2.42 -32.95
C TRP A 17 -18.91 -1.13 -32.18
N VAL A 18 -20.03 -0.45 -31.91
CA VAL A 18 -20.15 0.56 -30.87
C VAL A 18 -20.94 -0.11 -29.75
N GLY A 19 -20.23 -0.59 -28.73
CA GLY A 19 -20.84 -1.09 -27.50
C GLY A 19 -21.37 0.07 -26.66
N ALA A 20 -22.56 0.55 -26.98
CA ALA A 20 -23.34 1.40 -26.09
C ALA A 20 -24.09 0.51 -25.08
N SER A 21 -24.16 0.92 -23.81
CA SER A 21 -25.21 0.39 -22.91
C SER A 21 -26.57 0.63 -23.57
N PRO A 22 -27.60 -0.22 -23.37
CA PRO A 22 -28.95 0.08 -23.88
C PRO A 22 -29.51 1.40 -23.33
N CYS A 23 -28.91 1.89 -22.25
CA CYS A 23 -29.21 3.16 -21.57
C CYS A 23 -28.35 4.34 -22.09
N ALA A 24 -27.38 4.13 -22.97
CA ALA A 24 -26.50 5.19 -23.48
C ALA A 24 -26.58 5.29 -25.00
N ALA A 25 -27.03 6.44 -25.51
CA ALA A 25 -26.96 6.73 -26.93
C ALA A 25 -25.62 7.39 -27.27
N GLN A 26 -24.99 6.95 -28.37
CA GLN A 26 -24.01 7.75 -29.07
C GLN A 26 -24.81 8.76 -29.91
N VAL A 27 -24.82 10.02 -29.50
CA VAL A 27 -25.78 11.00 -30.06
C VAL A 27 -25.15 11.93 -31.09
N GLU A 28 -23.85 12.21 -31.01
CA GLU A 28 -23.17 13.01 -32.04
C GLU A 28 -21.70 12.58 -32.20
N GLN A 29 -21.29 12.29 -33.44
CA GLN A 29 -19.92 11.92 -33.80
C GLN A 29 -19.41 12.82 -34.93
N PHE A 30 -18.22 13.40 -34.71
CA PHE A 30 -17.43 14.07 -35.73
C PHE A 30 -16.32 13.10 -36.15
N ASP A 31 -16.48 12.44 -37.30
CA ASP A 31 -15.50 11.49 -37.84
C ASP A 31 -14.70 12.16 -38.97
N PHE A 32 -13.46 12.56 -38.67
CA PHE A 32 -12.58 13.24 -39.62
C PHE A 32 -11.91 12.28 -40.62
N LEU A 33 -12.00 10.97 -40.39
CA LEU A 33 -11.48 9.96 -41.32
C LEU A 33 -12.47 9.64 -42.44
N LYS A 34 -13.78 9.84 -42.20
CA LYS A 34 -14.85 9.51 -43.15
C LYS A 34 -15.51 10.72 -43.83
N THR A 35 -14.99 11.91 -43.59
CA THR A 35 -15.53 13.17 -44.12
C THR A 35 -14.68 13.73 -45.27
N THR A 36 -15.13 14.82 -45.87
CA THR A 36 -14.42 15.57 -46.92
C THR A 36 -13.97 16.97 -46.48
N GLY A 37 -14.13 17.33 -45.20
CA GLY A 37 -13.72 18.64 -44.68
C GLY A 37 -13.63 18.71 -43.15
N THR A 38 -13.56 19.93 -42.61
CA THR A 38 -13.33 20.16 -41.16
C THR A 38 -14.56 19.94 -40.28
N LEU A 39 -15.69 19.48 -40.82
CA LEU A 39 -16.96 19.30 -40.10
C LEU A 39 -17.47 20.56 -39.37
N GLY A 40 -17.08 21.74 -39.86
CA GLY A 40 -17.43 23.03 -39.26
C GLY A 40 -16.56 23.41 -38.06
N PHE A 41 -15.44 22.72 -37.82
CA PHE A 41 -14.39 23.23 -36.94
C PHE A 41 -13.58 24.30 -37.66
N ASP A 42 -13.34 25.40 -36.96
CA ASP A 42 -12.64 26.56 -37.51
C ASP A 42 -11.60 27.08 -36.52
N TRP A 43 -10.51 27.61 -37.06
CA TRP A 43 -9.43 28.18 -36.27
C TRP A 43 -9.90 29.50 -35.63
N ARG A 44 -9.37 29.82 -34.46
CA ARG A 44 -9.70 31.08 -33.78
C ARG A 44 -8.51 31.95 -33.50
N ARG A 45 -7.47 31.38 -32.89
CA ARG A 45 -6.26 32.13 -32.53
C ARG A 45 -5.07 31.19 -32.54
N ASP A 46 -3.94 31.69 -33.04
CA ASP A 46 -2.63 31.06 -32.97
C ASP A 46 -2.59 29.59 -33.39
N VAL A 47 -3.52 29.13 -34.23
CA VAL A 47 -3.60 27.76 -34.72
C VAL A 47 -3.95 27.75 -36.20
N GLU A 48 -3.32 26.86 -36.95
CA GLU A 48 -3.68 26.55 -38.32
C GLU A 48 -4.35 25.18 -38.37
N LEU A 49 -5.51 25.11 -39.03
CA LEU A 49 -6.22 23.86 -39.27
C LEU A 49 -6.04 23.41 -40.72
N ARG A 50 -5.54 22.19 -40.90
CA ARG A 50 -5.40 21.54 -42.21
C ARG A 50 -6.16 20.22 -42.21
N PHE A 51 -7.19 20.11 -43.04
CA PHE A 51 -7.86 18.84 -43.27
C PHE A 51 -7.07 18.00 -44.27
N GLU A 52 -6.86 16.72 -43.94
CA GLU A 52 -6.21 15.75 -44.81
C GLU A 52 -7.16 14.55 -45.04
N PRO A 53 -7.68 14.33 -46.27
CA PRO A 53 -8.56 13.22 -46.57
C PRO A 53 -7.96 11.87 -46.14
N GLY A 54 -8.73 11.09 -45.37
CA GLY A 54 -8.31 9.78 -44.85
C GLY A 54 -7.26 9.83 -43.72
N LYS A 55 -6.82 11.02 -43.28
CA LYS A 55 -5.83 11.21 -42.21
C LYS A 55 -6.33 12.06 -41.04
N GLY A 56 -7.46 12.75 -41.19
CA GLY A 56 -8.09 13.55 -40.14
C GLY A 56 -7.80 15.05 -40.25
N LEU A 57 -8.04 15.78 -39.16
CA LEU A 57 -7.82 17.22 -39.05
C LEU A 57 -6.54 17.52 -38.27
N LEU A 58 -5.56 18.15 -38.91
CA LEU A 58 -4.32 18.59 -38.27
C LEU A 58 -4.49 20.01 -37.73
N ALA A 59 -4.31 20.19 -36.42
CA ALA A 59 -4.16 21.47 -35.77
C ALA A 59 -2.67 21.72 -35.45
N LEU A 60 -2.13 22.83 -35.95
CA LEU A 60 -0.74 23.25 -35.74
C LEU A 60 -0.71 24.59 -35.01
N SER A 61 -0.11 24.62 -33.83
CA SER A 61 0.12 25.85 -33.08
C SER A 61 1.12 26.78 -33.78
N ARG A 62 0.73 28.04 -33.93
CA ARG A 62 1.47 29.17 -34.50
C ARG A 62 1.85 30.24 -33.47
N GLY A 63 1.42 30.11 -32.22
CA GLY A 63 1.63 31.12 -31.18
C GLY A 63 1.34 30.63 -29.77
N ASN A 64 1.02 31.54 -28.86
CA ASN A 64 0.98 31.28 -27.41
C ASN A 64 -0.39 30.80 -26.91
N ASP A 65 -1.48 31.06 -27.65
CA ASP A 65 -2.85 30.67 -27.26
C ASP A 65 -3.57 29.90 -28.40
N PRO A 66 -2.97 28.77 -28.87
CA PRO A 66 -3.48 28.02 -30.02
C PRO A 66 -4.81 27.33 -29.71
N HIS A 67 -5.90 27.83 -30.31
CA HIS A 67 -7.22 27.21 -30.13
C HIS A 67 -8.14 27.30 -31.35
N PHE A 68 -8.98 26.28 -31.46
CA PHE A 68 -10.00 26.15 -32.49
C PHE A 68 -11.35 25.76 -31.87
N ILE A 69 -12.43 26.03 -32.59
CA ILE A 69 -13.79 25.88 -32.07
C ILE A 69 -14.66 25.06 -33.01
N SER A 70 -15.69 24.42 -32.44
CA SER A 70 -16.73 23.78 -33.21
C SER A 70 -17.68 24.80 -33.86
N ARG A 71 -18.45 24.34 -34.85
CA ARG A 71 -19.71 24.99 -35.26
C ARG A 71 -20.68 25.12 -34.08
N SER A 72 -21.76 25.86 -34.28
CA SER A 72 -22.88 25.85 -33.33
C SER A 72 -23.42 24.44 -33.15
N LEU A 73 -23.56 24.04 -31.89
CA LEU A 73 -24.08 22.75 -31.45
C LEU A 73 -25.42 22.91 -30.76
N SER A 74 -26.13 21.79 -30.60
CA SER A 74 -27.32 21.69 -29.74
C SER A 74 -27.28 20.36 -28.99
N LEU A 75 -26.15 20.10 -28.31
CA LEU A 75 -26.01 18.88 -27.52
C LEU A 75 -26.73 19.05 -26.18
N PRO A 76 -27.46 18.05 -25.68
CA PRO A 76 -27.98 18.09 -24.33
C PRO A 76 -26.81 17.98 -23.33
N ALA A 77 -26.79 18.85 -22.33
CA ALA A 77 -25.77 18.85 -21.29
C ALA A 77 -26.07 17.79 -20.21
N ALA A 78 -26.04 16.52 -20.60
CA ALA A 78 -26.36 15.39 -19.74
C ALA A 78 -25.29 15.19 -18.64
N ARG A 79 -25.72 14.82 -17.44
CA ARG A 79 -24.80 14.54 -16.31
C ARG A 79 -23.92 13.33 -16.48
N SER A 80 -24.37 12.40 -17.31
CA SER A 80 -23.66 11.21 -17.77
C SER A 80 -22.76 11.49 -18.99
N GLY A 81 -22.70 12.74 -19.45
CA GLY A 81 -21.98 13.13 -20.66
C GLY A 81 -20.47 12.84 -20.58
N GLU A 82 -19.98 12.10 -21.56
CA GLU A 82 -18.56 11.88 -21.80
C GLU A 82 -18.23 12.25 -23.24
N LEU A 83 -17.16 13.04 -23.41
CA LEU A 83 -16.64 13.43 -24.71
C LEU A 83 -15.31 12.73 -24.96
N ILE A 84 -15.25 11.93 -26.03
CA ILE A 84 -14.10 11.12 -26.41
C ILE A 84 -13.45 11.77 -27.63
N VAL A 85 -12.18 12.16 -27.49
CA VAL A 85 -11.36 12.76 -28.53
C VAL A 85 -10.31 11.75 -28.95
N ARG A 86 -10.43 11.18 -30.15
CA ARG A 86 -9.38 10.33 -30.72
C ARG A 86 -8.36 11.20 -31.44
N ALA A 87 -7.14 11.23 -30.94
CA ALA A 87 -6.10 12.10 -31.50
C ALA A 87 -4.67 11.57 -31.30
N ALA A 88 -3.74 12.08 -32.11
CA ALA A 88 -2.31 11.93 -31.94
C ALA A 88 -1.66 13.31 -31.73
N PHE A 89 -0.83 13.43 -30.70
CA PHE A 89 -0.19 14.70 -30.32
C PHE A 89 1.31 14.67 -30.63
N GLY A 90 1.88 15.84 -30.89
CA GLY A 90 3.33 16.01 -31.08
C GLY A 90 3.80 17.41 -30.69
N GLY A 91 5.11 17.56 -30.50
CA GLY A 91 5.73 18.85 -30.14
C GLY A 91 5.58 19.21 -28.66
N PRO A 92 5.56 20.51 -28.30
CA PRO A 92 5.60 20.98 -26.91
C PRO A 92 4.26 20.87 -26.13
N VAL A 93 3.19 20.35 -26.74
CA VAL A 93 1.90 20.18 -26.05
C VAL A 93 2.01 19.21 -24.87
N ARG A 94 1.38 19.57 -23.75
CA ARG A 94 1.34 18.75 -22.53
C ARG A 94 -0.07 18.55 -22.01
N ILE A 95 -0.97 19.50 -22.30
CA ILE A 95 -2.35 19.49 -21.85
C ILE A 95 -3.27 19.78 -23.05
N LEU A 96 -4.42 19.09 -23.10
CA LEU A 96 -5.53 19.47 -23.95
C LEU A 96 -6.61 20.12 -23.08
N GLY A 97 -6.86 21.41 -23.32
CA GLY A 97 -7.95 22.15 -22.69
C GLY A 97 -9.23 22.00 -23.51
N LEU A 98 -10.31 21.54 -22.89
CA LEU A 98 -11.66 21.51 -23.46
C LEU A 98 -12.52 22.56 -22.78
N TYR A 99 -12.81 23.63 -23.50
CA TYR A 99 -13.75 24.66 -23.10
C TYR A 99 -15.11 24.43 -23.74
N PHE A 100 -16.17 24.89 -23.07
CA PHE A 100 -17.53 24.77 -23.60
C PHE A 100 -18.38 26.01 -23.32
N ALA A 101 -19.38 26.21 -24.17
CA ALA A 101 -20.42 27.22 -23.99
C ALA A 101 -21.79 26.53 -23.91
N THR A 102 -22.71 27.15 -23.17
CA THR A 102 -24.09 26.67 -23.03
C THR A 102 -25.08 27.70 -23.55
N ASP A 103 -26.33 27.31 -23.72
CA ASP A 103 -27.44 28.22 -24.01
C ASP A 103 -27.65 29.27 -22.91
N LYS A 104 -27.35 28.93 -21.65
CA LYS A 104 -27.41 29.86 -20.50
C LYS A 104 -26.15 30.70 -20.31
N LEU A 105 -24.99 30.18 -20.70
CA LEU A 105 -23.68 30.83 -20.58
C LEU A 105 -22.96 30.75 -21.94
N PRO A 106 -23.22 31.69 -22.87
CA PRO A 106 -22.84 31.56 -24.27
C PRO A 106 -21.35 31.83 -24.56
N GLN A 107 -20.58 32.26 -23.56
CA GLN A 107 -19.15 32.52 -23.67
C GLN A 107 -18.35 31.36 -23.06
N THR A 108 -17.26 30.97 -23.72
CA THR A 108 -16.24 30.10 -23.10
C THR A 108 -15.39 30.91 -22.11
N GLY A 109 -14.91 30.27 -21.05
CA GLY A 109 -14.09 30.91 -20.02
C GLY A 109 -13.42 29.88 -19.11
N GLU A 110 -12.46 30.33 -18.30
CA GLU A 110 -11.69 29.49 -17.35
C GLU A 110 -12.55 28.79 -16.29
N ASP A 111 -13.79 29.26 -16.10
CA ASP A 111 -14.80 28.63 -15.26
C ASP A 111 -15.46 27.40 -15.92
N LYS A 112 -15.28 27.19 -17.23
CA LYS A 112 -15.96 26.19 -18.08
C LYS A 112 -14.95 25.40 -18.92
N VAL A 113 -13.94 24.86 -18.25
CA VAL A 113 -12.85 24.12 -18.88
C VAL A 113 -12.56 22.81 -18.16
N LEU A 114 -12.28 21.77 -18.94
CA LEU A 114 -11.68 20.54 -18.45
C LEU A 114 -10.30 20.39 -19.07
N ARG A 115 -9.30 20.01 -18.28
CA ARG A 115 -7.92 19.82 -18.73
C ARG A 115 -7.50 18.39 -18.50
N ILE A 116 -6.90 17.78 -19.51
CA ILE A 116 -6.32 16.44 -19.41
C ILE A 116 -4.87 16.46 -19.93
N PRO A 117 -3.96 15.69 -19.30
CA PRO A 117 -2.61 15.53 -19.82
C PRO A 117 -2.63 14.74 -21.14
N VAL A 118 -1.74 15.09 -22.07
CA VAL A 118 -1.57 14.40 -23.36
C VAL A 118 -0.14 13.88 -23.54
N ARG A 119 0.01 12.82 -24.34
CA ARG A 119 1.32 12.23 -24.67
C ARG A 119 1.73 12.65 -26.10
N PRO A 120 2.76 13.50 -26.27
CA PRO A 120 3.15 14.03 -27.56
C PRO A 120 4.17 13.13 -28.29
N ASP A 121 3.84 11.85 -28.44
CA ASP A 121 4.70 10.83 -29.08
C ASP A 121 4.26 10.43 -30.49
N GLY A 122 3.20 11.07 -31.01
CA GLY A 122 2.64 10.79 -32.33
C GLY A 122 1.72 9.57 -32.39
N GLU A 123 1.51 8.84 -31.30
CA GLU A 123 0.60 7.69 -31.28
C GLU A 123 -0.86 8.11 -31.10
N GLU A 124 -1.76 7.39 -31.78
CA GLU A 124 -3.20 7.60 -31.71
C GLU A 124 -3.76 7.08 -30.39
N ARG A 125 -4.52 7.91 -29.68
CA ARG A 125 -5.17 7.54 -28.40
C ARG A 125 -6.55 8.16 -28.26
N ASP A 126 -7.37 7.52 -27.43
CA ASP A 126 -8.66 8.06 -26.99
C ASP A 126 -8.47 8.87 -25.70
N TYR A 127 -8.76 10.16 -25.79
CA TYR A 127 -8.72 11.11 -24.68
C TYR A 127 -10.15 11.41 -24.22
N ARG A 128 -10.45 11.10 -22.95
CA ARG A 128 -11.83 11.16 -22.42
C ARG A 128 -12.02 12.33 -21.47
N PHE A 129 -13.05 13.13 -21.72
CA PHE A 129 -13.50 14.20 -20.84
C PHE A 129 -14.83 13.82 -20.19
N ALA A 130 -14.85 13.69 -18.87
CA ALA A 130 -16.07 13.48 -18.08
C ALA A 130 -16.87 14.79 -17.94
N VAL A 131 -17.25 15.38 -19.06
CA VAL A 131 -17.87 16.71 -19.17
C VAL A 131 -19.11 16.86 -18.31
N GLY A 132 -19.93 15.81 -18.17
CA GLY A 132 -21.13 15.81 -17.35
C GLY A 132 -20.87 16.05 -15.86
N GLN A 133 -19.67 15.72 -15.35
CA GLN A 133 -19.32 15.98 -13.96
C GLN A 133 -19.09 17.46 -13.67
N HIS A 134 -18.78 18.27 -14.69
CA HIS A 134 -18.50 19.68 -14.53
C HIS A 134 -19.77 20.44 -14.05
N PRO A 135 -19.70 21.25 -12.97
CA PRO A 135 -20.88 21.89 -12.38
C PRO A 135 -21.70 22.75 -13.35
N LEU A 136 -21.00 23.41 -14.28
CA LEU A 136 -21.58 24.30 -15.29
C LEU A 136 -21.99 23.60 -16.60
N TRP A 137 -21.81 22.28 -16.74
CA TRP A 137 -22.31 21.52 -17.89
C TRP A 137 -23.82 21.31 -17.76
N ARG A 138 -24.60 22.35 -18.10
CA ARG A 138 -26.05 22.44 -17.88
C ARG A 138 -26.77 23.00 -19.10
N GLY A 139 -28.03 22.61 -19.31
CA GLY A 139 -28.85 23.09 -20.43
C GLY A 139 -28.45 22.45 -21.75
N LYS A 140 -28.18 23.28 -22.77
CA LYS A 140 -27.69 22.82 -24.08
C LYS A 140 -26.28 23.33 -24.33
N ILE A 141 -25.38 22.46 -24.75
CA ILE A 141 -24.03 22.83 -25.18
C ILE A 141 -24.11 23.36 -26.61
N THR A 142 -23.63 24.59 -26.77
CA THR A 142 -23.73 25.35 -28.01
C THR A 142 -22.38 25.48 -28.73
N ARG A 143 -21.27 25.20 -28.04
CA ARG A 143 -19.91 25.30 -28.59
C ARG A 143 -18.93 24.44 -27.80
N LEU A 144 -17.96 23.88 -28.50
CA LEU A 144 -16.73 23.33 -27.91
C LEU A 144 -15.53 24.13 -28.43
N ARG A 145 -14.54 24.34 -27.56
CA ARG A 145 -13.25 24.97 -27.88
C ARG A 145 -12.14 24.06 -27.38
N PHE A 146 -11.15 23.80 -28.24
CA PHE A 146 -10.00 22.97 -27.93
C PHE A 146 -8.73 23.80 -27.95
N ASP A 147 -7.97 23.72 -26.85
CA ASP A 147 -6.75 24.48 -26.62
C ASP A 147 -5.56 23.54 -26.49
N LEU A 148 -4.50 23.84 -27.24
CA LEU A 148 -3.24 23.11 -27.19
C LEU A 148 -2.30 23.77 -26.18
N GLU A 149 -2.38 23.35 -24.92
CA GLU A 149 -1.61 23.94 -23.82
C GLU A 149 -0.22 23.26 -23.69
N GLY A 150 0.83 24.08 -23.64
CA GLY A 150 2.24 23.65 -23.60
C GLY A 150 3.15 24.65 -22.90
N ASP A 151 4.44 24.64 -23.20
CA ASP A 151 5.47 25.53 -22.61
C ASP A 151 5.48 26.96 -23.19
N GLY A 152 4.46 27.32 -23.98
CA GLY A 152 4.33 28.62 -24.65
C GLY A 152 5.11 28.74 -25.96
N ARG A 153 5.79 27.68 -26.45
CA ARG A 153 6.46 27.70 -27.76
C ARG A 153 5.52 27.25 -28.89
N PRO A 154 5.58 27.86 -30.09
CA PRO A 154 4.84 27.39 -31.25
C PRO A 154 5.35 26.02 -31.72
N GLY A 155 4.53 25.28 -32.48
CA GLY A 155 4.89 23.96 -33.01
C GLY A 155 4.23 22.77 -32.31
N ALA A 156 3.34 23.00 -31.34
CA ALA A 156 2.43 21.95 -30.86
C ALA A 156 1.54 21.45 -32.00
N THR A 157 1.33 20.13 -32.08
CA THR A 157 0.47 19.51 -33.10
C THR A 157 -0.54 18.58 -32.47
N MET A 158 -1.73 18.56 -33.06
CA MET A 158 -2.79 17.60 -32.76
C MET A 158 -3.41 17.13 -34.07
N ARG A 159 -3.32 15.85 -34.34
CA ARG A 159 -4.08 15.20 -35.42
C ARG A 159 -5.33 14.60 -34.83
N LEU A 160 -6.44 15.26 -35.09
CA LEU A 160 -7.77 14.90 -34.63
C LEU A 160 -8.42 13.93 -35.62
N LEU A 161 -8.74 12.74 -35.14
CA LEU A 161 -9.31 11.65 -35.93
C LEU A 161 -10.82 11.58 -35.73
N SER A 162 -11.30 11.70 -34.49
CA SER A 162 -12.72 11.79 -34.20
C SER A 162 -13.02 12.49 -32.87
N ILE A 163 -14.23 13.04 -32.76
CA ILE A 163 -14.85 13.47 -31.50
C ILE A 163 -16.19 12.75 -31.36
N SER A 164 -16.44 12.11 -30.23
CA SER A 164 -17.74 11.48 -29.94
C SER A 164 -18.29 11.99 -28.62
N TYR A 165 -19.56 12.41 -28.60
CA TYR A 165 -20.29 12.70 -27.36
C TYR A 165 -21.27 11.57 -27.07
N THR A 166 -21.15 11.01 -25.86
CA THR A 166 -21.98 9.90 -25.38
C THR A 166 -22.60 10.28 -24.05
N TYR A 167 -23.86 9.93 -23.84
CA TYR A 167 -24.55 10.16 -22.56
C TYR A 167 -25.68 9.14 -22.37
N GLN A 168 -26.17 9.03 -21.14
CA GLN A 168 -27.29 8.17 -20.77
C GLN A 168 -28.63 8.81 -21.15
N THR A 169 -29.46 8.07 -21.88
CA THR A 169 -30.78 8.50 -22.34
C THR A 169 -31.92 7.94 -21.50
N GLU A 170 -31.64 6.97 -20.64
CA GLU A 170 -32.63 6.36 -19.76
C GLU A 170 -32.19 6.45 -18.29
N PRO A 171 -33.12 6.37 -17.33
CA PRO A 171 -32.79 6.14 -15.93
C PRO A 171 -32.13 4.76 -15.71
N ARG A 172 -31.39 4.61 -14.61
CA ARG A 172 -30.69 3.36 -14.27
C ARG A 172 -30.72 3.04 -12.77
N LEU A 173 -30.44 1.79 -12.45
CA LEU A 173 -30.24 1.30 -11.10
C LEU A 173 -28.78 1.49 -10.67
N ASN A 174 -28.54 2.18 -9.56
CA ASN A 174 -27.19 2.48 -9.07
C ASN A 174 -26.81 1.71 -7.79
N VAL A 175 -27.78 1.35 -6.95
CA VAL A 175 -27.59 0.53 -5.74
C VAL A 175 -28.62 -0.58 -5.77
N PHE A 176 -28.20 -1.80 -5.45
CA PHE A 176 -29.13 -2.87 -5.11
C PHE A 176 -28.48 -3.75 -4.07
N ARG A 177 -28.99 -3.70 -2.84
CA ARG A 177 -28.41 -4.40 -1.71
C ARG A 177 -29.48 -4.95 -0.79
N CYS A 178 -29.13 -6.02 -0.08
CA CYS A 178 -29.94 -6.61 0.97
C CYS A 178 -29.14 -6.57 2.28
N ALA A 179 -29.84 -6.25 3.38
CA ALA A 179 -29.26 -6.15 4.71
C ALA A 179 -28.60 -7.46 5.21
N ALA A 180 -28.89 -8.59 4.56
CA ALA A 180 -28.22 -9.86 4.78
C ALA A 180 -28.18 -10.70 3.49
N SER A 181 -27.03 -11.33 3.21
CA SER A 181 -26.90 -12.31 2.11
C SER A 181 -27.42 -13.70 2.49
N VAL A 182 -27.45 -14.02 3.78
CA VAL A 182 -27.95 -15.30 4.31
C VAL A 182 -29.06 -15.02 5.32
N VAL A 183 -30.27 -15.51 5.05
CA VAL A 183 -31.47 -15.23 5.83
C VAL A 183 -32.07 -16.54 6.33
N LYS A 184 -32.50 -16.59 7.59
CA LYS A 184 -33.14 -17.80 8.13
C LYS A 184 -34.54 -17.99 7.56
N PRO A 185 -35.02 -19.23 7.34
CA PRO A 185 -36.41 -19.48 6.97
C PRO A 185 -37.39 -18.80 7.94
N GLY A 186 -38.39 -18.09 7.40
CA GLY A 186 -39.37 -17.32 8.15
C GLY A 186 -38.89 -15.93 8.61
N ALA A 187 -37.61 -15.59 8.45
CA ALA A 187 -37.10 -14.25 8.74
C ALA A 187 -37.29 -13.31 7.55
N THR A 188 -37.09 -12.02 7.81
CA THR A 188 -37.17 -10.96 6.80
C THR A 188 -35.86 -10.22 6.69
N ALA A 189 -35.58 -9.64 5.52
CA ALA A 189 -34.42 -8.80 5.31
C ALA A 189 -34.78 -7.58 4.45
N GLY A 190 -34.32 -6.41 4.85
CA GLY A 190 -34.55 -5.17 4.11
C GLY A 190 -33.74 -5.13 2.82
N ILE A 191 -34.36 -4.65 1.75
CA ILE A 191 -33.74 -4.34 0.47
C ILE A 191 -33.72 -2.83 0.29
N GLU A 192 -32.61 -2.33 -0.24
CA GLU A 192 -32.52 -0.99 -0.80
C GLU A 192 -32.20 -1.06 -2.29
N VAL A 193 -32.96 -0.32 -3.08
CA VAL A 193 -32.73 -0.11 -4.51
C VAL A 193 -32.56 1.39 -4.77
N GLY A 194 -31.35 1.79 -5.12
CA GLY A 194 -31.08 3.14 -5.58
C GLY A 194 -31.34 3.25 -7.09
N ILE A 195 -32.03 4.32 -7.48
CA ILE A 195 -32.35 4.64 -8.87
C ILE A 195 -31.98 6.09 -9.15
N GLU A 196 -31.39 6.34 -10.31
CA GLU A 196 -30.98 7.68 -10.73
C GLU A 196 -31.36 7.93 -12.19
N ASN A 197 -31.71 9.17 -12.48
CA ASN A 197 -31.97 9.65 -13.83
C ASN A 197 -30.89 10.67 -14.21
N LEU A 198 -29.85 10.19 -14.91
CA LEU A 198 -28.79 11.04 -15.46
C LEU A 198 -29.09 11.48 -16.91
N SER A 199 -30.31 11.23 -17.39
CA SER A 199 -30.76 11.65 -18.71
C SER A 199 -31.24 13.11 -18.68
N PRO A 200 -31.24 13.80 -19.84
CA PRO A 200 -31.70 15.19 -19.94
C PRO A 200 -33.19 15.38 -19.63
N ASP A 201 -33.99 14.31 -19.75
CA ASP A 201 -35.43 14.34 -19.69
C ASP A 201 -35.95 13.73 -18.38
N SER A 202 -37.14 14.16 -17.96
CA SER A 202 -37.83 13.51 -16.83
C SER A 202 -38.46 12.19 -17.27
N ALA A 203 -38.49 11.21 -16.37
CA ALA A 203 -39.11 9.91 -16.56
C ALA A 203 -40.19 9.68 -15.48
N THR A 204 -41.46 9.75 -15.87
CA THR A 204 -42.62 9.66 -14.96
C THR A 204 -43.30 8.29 -14.97
N ASP A 205 -42.84 7.39 -15.83
CA ASP A 205 -43.45 6.12 -16.18
C ASP A 205 -42.56 4.93 -15.81
N LEU A 206 -41.88 5.01 -14.66
CA LEU A 206 -40.94 4.00 -14.20
C LEU A 206 -41.58 3.06 -13.16
N THR A 207 -41.21 1.78 -13.23
CA THR A 207 -41.56 0.78 -12.21
C THR A 207 -40.35 -0.10 -11.93
N VAL A 208 -40.00 -0.28 -10.65
CA VAL A 208 -39.04 -1.30 -10.22
C VAL A 208 -39.81 -2.54 -9.84
N ARG A 209 -39.57 -3.66 -10.53
CA ARG A 209 -40.18 -4.96 -10.26
C ARG A 209 -39.14 -5.93 -9.71
N PHE A 210 -39.51 -6.70 -8.70
CA PHE A 210 -38.64 -7.69 -8.08
C PHE A 210 -38.97 -9.10 -8.59
N GLU A 211 -37.96 -9.81 -9.09
CA GLU A 211 -38.09 -11.18 -9.60
C GLU A 211 -37.08 -12.10 -8.89
N SER A 212 -37.49 -13.30 -8.48
CA SER A 212 -36.58 -14.29 -7.91
C SER A 212 -36.47 -15.50 -8.82
N THR A 213 -35.27 -16.10 -8.86
CA THR A 213 -35.03 -17.34 -9.62
C THR A 213 -35.63 -18.59 -8.97
N SER A 214 -36.22 -18.48 -7.78
CA SER A 214 -36.85 -19.60 -7.07
C SER A 214 -38.00 -19.14 -6.17
N ASP A 215 -38.77 -20.09 -5.64
CA ASP A 215 -39.80 -19.87 -4.61
C ASP A 215 -39.22 -19.77 -3.18
N ALA A 216 -37.89 -19.70 -3.05
CA ALA A 216 -37.22 -19.60 -1.75
C ALA A 216 -37.53 -18.30 -1.01
N ILE A 217 -37.81 -17.24 -1.76
CA ILE A 217 -38.09 -15.91 -1.25
C ILE A 217 -39.29 -15.29 -1.96
N SER A 218 -39.88 -14.30 -1.30
CA SER A 218 -40.83 -13.36 -1.91
C SER A 218 -40.48 -11.95 -1.49
N VAL A 219 -40.83 -10.94 -2.28
CA VAL A 219 -40.55 -9.53 -1.97
C VAL A 219 -41.84 -8.75 -1.79
N SER A 220 -41.89 -7.90 -0.77
CA SER A 220 -43.02 -7.01 -0.49
C SER A 220 -42.56 -5.56 -0.30
N PRO A 221 -43.12 -4.59 -1.04
CA PRO A 221 -43.99 -4.80 -2.21
C PRO A 221 -43.24 -5.45 -3.39
N ALA A 222 -43.93 -6.22 -4.23
CA ALA A 222 -43.31 -6.91 -5.38
C ALA A 222 -42.93 -5.96 -6.54
N GLN A 223 -43.53 -4.77 -6.58
CA GLN A 223 -43.20 -3.72 -7.52
C GLN A 223 -43.45 -2.33 -6.90
N ILE A 224 -42.68 -1.34 -7.34
CA ILE A 224 -42.74 0.03 -6.83
C ILE A 224 -42.72 0.98 -8.02
N ALA A 225 -43.76 1.81 -8.17
CA ALA A 225 -43.78 2.88 -9.15
C ALA A 225 -42.93 4.06 -8.68
N VAL A 226 -42.18 4.68 -9.60
CA VAL A 226 -41.30 5.81 -9.31
C VAL A 226 -41.35 6.81 -10.46
N ALA A 227 -41.19 8.10 -10.14
CA ALA A 227 -41.01 9.16 -11.11
C ALA A 227 -39.74 9.92 -10.74
N LEU A 228 -38.91 10.21 -11.74
CA LEU A 228 -37.64 10.91 -11.57
C LEU A 228 -37.58 12.07 -12.56
N LYS A 229 -37.35 13.27 -12.05
CA LYS A 229 -36.93 14.41 -12.85
C LYS A 229 -35.53 14.16 -13.42
N ASN A 230 -35.15 14.99 -14.39
CA ASN A 230 -33.76 15.00 -14.86
C ASN A 230 -32.82 15.34 -13.70
N ASP A 231 -31.68 14.65 -13.64
CA ASP A 231 -30.67 14.74 -12.57
C ASP A 231 -31.17 14.36 -11.17
N GLU A 232 -32.30 13.66 -11.05
CA GLU A 232 -32.84 13.20 -9.77
C GLU A 232 -32.35 11.78 -9.43
N GLN A 233 -32.10 11.52 -8.14
CA GLN A 233 -31.81 10.21 -7.59
C GLN A 233 -32.70 9.96 -6.37
N THR A 234 -33.18 8.73 -6.20
CA THR A 234 -33.91 8.29 -5.00
C THR A 234 -33.54 6.86 -4.61
N SER A 235 -33.89 6.45 -3.38
CA SER A 235 -33.78 5.08 -2.90
C SER A 235 -35.16 4.53 -2.56
N LEU A 236 -35.44 3.33 -3.05
CA LEU A 236 -36.65 2.56 -2.77
C LEU A 236 -36.33 1.47 -1.75
N ALA A 237 -37.28 1.18 -0.87
CA ALA A 237 -37.16 0.13 0.13
C ALA A 237 -38.20 -0.97 -0.11
N ALA A 238 -37.78 -2.22 0.06
CA ALA A 238 -38.64 -3.39 0.05
C ALA A 238 -38.16 -4.41 1.10
N VAL A 239 -38.90 -5.50 1.29
CA VAL A 239 -38.57 -6.54 2.25
C VAL A 239 -38.59 -7.91 1.58
N VAL A 240 -37.50 -8.68 1.73
CA VAL A 240 -37.46 -10.11 1.45
C VAL A 240 -38.15 -10.86 2.58
N LEU A 241 -39.07 -11.75 2.24
CA LEU A 241 -39.61 -12.78 3.12
C LEU A 241 -38.98 -14.13 2.75
N ALA A 242 -38.17 -14.70 3.64
CA ALA A 242 -37.53 -15.98 3.44
C ALA A 242 -38.52 -17.13 3.69
N GLN A 243 -38.76 -17.98 2.70
CA GLN A 243 -39.79 -19.03 2.77
C GLN A 243 -39.19 -20.42 2.89
N ARG A 244 -38.30 -20.81 1.97
CA ARG A 244 -37.77 -22.18 1.87
C ARG A 244 -36.26 -22.16 1.69
N GLU A 245 -35.59 -23.18 2.25
CA GLU A 245 -34.14 -23.29 2.16
C GLU A 245 -33.68 -23.51 0.71
N ALA A 246 -32.96 -22.52 0.17
CA ALA A 246 -32.27 -22.59 -1.11
C ALA A 246 -31.39 -21.34 -1.33
N ALA A 247 -30.37 -21.47 -2.17
CA ALA A 247 -29.69 -20.35 -2.81
C ALA A 247 -30.57 -19.82 -3.95
N THR A 248 -30.63 -18.50 -4.09
CA THR A 248 -31.43 -17.82 -5.11
C THR A 248 -30.78 -16.51 -5.54
N VAL A 249 -31.21 -16.01 -6.68
CA VAL A 249 -30.86 -14.69 -7.19
C VAL A 249 -32.13 -13.87 -7.18
N LEU A 250 -32.03 -12.65 -6.65
CA LEU A 250 -33.08 -11.66 -6.69
C LEU A 250 -32.68 -10.57 -7.67
N ASP A 251 -33.60 -10.23 -8.56
CA ASP A 251 -33.45 -9.23 -9.60
C ASP A 251 -34.32 -8.02 -9.27
N ALA A 252 -33.73 -6.83 -9.37
CA ALA A 252 -34.45 -5.58 -9.49
C ALA A 252 -34.46 -5.20 -10.97
N VAL A 253 -35.65 -5.20 -11.57
CA VAL A 253 -35.87 -4.90 -12.98
C VAL A 253 -36.51 -3.53 -13.08
N LEU A 254 -35.81 -2.59 -13.69
CA LEU A 254 -36.33 -1.25 -13.97
C LEU A 254 -37.05 -1.26 -15.31
N LEU A 255 -38.35 -0.95 -15.26
CA LEU A 255 -39.23 -0.88 -16.40
C LEU A 255 -39.60 0.57 -16.70
N ARG A 256 -39.70 0.92 -17.99
CA ARG A 256 -40.33 2.15 -18.48
C ARG A 256 -41.39 1.80 -19.49
N ARG A 257 -42.65 2.17 -19.26
CA ARG A 257 -43.81 1.74 -20.08
C ARG A 257 -43.82 0.21 -20.31
N ASP A 258 -43.59 -0.55 -19.24
CA ASP A 258 -43.50 -2.01 -19.22
C ASP A 258 -42.32 -2.64 -20.01
N ALA A 259 -41.43 -1.83 -20.60
CA ALA A 259 -40.20 -2.32 -21.22
C ALA A 259 -39.02 -2.27 -20.24
N GLU A 260 -38.24 -3.35 -20.15
CA GLU A 260 -37.01 -3.41 -19.35
C GLU A 260 -35.94 -2.47 -19.92
N ILE A 261 -35.49 -1.53 -19.09
CA ILE A 261 -34.43 -0.57 -19.43
C ILE A 261 -33.15 -0.80 -18.61
N ASP A 262 -33.24 -1.40 -17.42
CA ASP A 262 -32.08 -1.80 -16.62
C ASP A 262 -32.40 -2.97 -15.67
N ARG A 263 -31.37 -3.73 -15.28
CA ARG A 263 -31.47 -4.85 -14.34
C ARG A 263 -30.26 -4.92 -13.43
N ARG A 264 -30.48 -5.09 -12.13
CA ARG A 264 -29.45 -5.41 -11.14
C ARG A 264 -29.85 -6.69 -10.41
N ASN A 265 -28.85 -7.44 -9.94
CA ASN A 265 -29.06 -8.73 -9.31
C ASN A 265 -28.26 -8.80 -8.01
N ILE A 266 -28.80 -9.48 -7.01
CA ILE A 266 -28.09 -9.88 -5.79
C ILE A 266 -28.32 -11.35 -5.53
N ALA A 267 -27.33 -12.01 -4.93
CA ALA A 267 -27.46 -13.38 -4.46
C ALA A 267 -27.99 -13.38 -3.01
N LEU A 268 -28.95 -14.26 -2.73
CA LEU A 268 -29.44 -14.54 -1.38
C LEU A 268 -29.44 -16.05 -1.11
N CYS A 269 -29.18 -16.45 0.13
CA CYS A 269 -29.35 -17.82 0.58
C CYS A 269 -30.34 -17.86 1.73
N VAL A 270 -31.41 -18.64 1.58
CA VAL A 270 -32.27 -18.98 2.71
C VAL A 270 -31.70 -20.22 3.38
N ALA A 271 -31.16 -20.06 4.58
CA ALA A 271 -30.48 -21.14 5.28
C ALA A 271 -30.57 -21.00 6.80
N ASN A 272 -30.79 -22.13 7.47
CA ASN A 272 -30.39 -22.28 8.85
C ASN A 272 -28.86 -22.42 8.95
N ASP A 273 -28.34 -22.29 10.17
CA ASP A 273 -26.92 -22.49 10.44
C ASP A 273 -26.48 -23.91 10.00
N GLY A 274 -25.32 -23.96 9.33
CA GLY A 274 -24.69 -25.20 8.91
C GLY A 274 -24.30 -26.07 10.12
N PRO A 275 -24.08 -27.38 9.90
CA PRO A 275 -23.55 -28.24 10.95
C PRO A 275 -22.15 -27.77 11.38
N SER A 276 -21.86 -27.85 12.68
CA SER A 276 -20.48 -27.66 13.15
C SER A 276 -19.57 -28.74 12.54
N PRO A 277 -18.28 -28.45 12.29
CA PRO A 277 -17.38 -29.44 11.72
C PRO A 277 -17.27 -30.72 12.56
N GLU A 278 -17.30 -30.62 13.89
CA GLU A 278 -17.34 -31.77 14.81
C GLU A 278 -18.54 -32.71 14.55
N ALA A 279 -19.72 -32.16 14.22
CA ALA A 279 -20.91 -32.95 13.92
C ALA A 279 -20.82 -33.68 12.57
N ILE A 280 -19.97 -33.20 11.66
CA ILE A 280 -19.70 -33.85 10.37
C ILE A 280 -18.71 -35.00 10.55
N GLU A 281 -17.65 -34.82 11.34
CA GLU A 281 -16.66 -35.88 11.61
C GLU A 281 -17.28 -37.10 12.30
N TYR A 282 -18.24 -36.90 13.21
CA TYR A 282 -18.94 -38.00 13.89
C TYR A 282 -19.70 -38.94 12.92
N ARG A 283 -20.00 -38.52 11.68
CA ARG A 283 -20.63 -39.39 10.67
C ARG A 283 -19.69 -40.43 10.05
N ARG A 284 -18.37 -40.25 10.15
CA ARG A 284 -17.37 -41.20 9.60
C ARG A 284 -17.01 -42.35 10.56
N GLY A 285 -17.49 -42.34 11.82
CA GLY A 285 -17.16 -43.35 12.83
C GLY A 285 -18.36 -43.92 13.60
N ARG A 286 -19.03 -44.94 13.06
CA ARG A 286 -19.99 -45.90 13.69
C ARG A 286 -21.20 -45.37 14.52
N ARG A 287 -22.35 -45.98 14.14
CA ARG A 287 -23.69 -46.09 14.78
C ARG A 287 -24.53 -44.80 14.90
N ARG A 288 -25.64 -44.79 14.15
CA ARG A 288 -26.89 -44.07 14.46
C ARG A 288 -27.23 -44.28 15.95
N SER A 289 -27.13 -43.25 16.78
CA SER A 289 -27.84 -43.23 18.06
C SER A 289 -29.33 -43.00 17.77
N GLU A 290 -30.18 -43.77 18.45
CA GLU A 290 -31.64 -43.77 18.28
C GLU A 290 -32.31 -42.45 18.72
N GLU A 291 -31.55 -41.51 19.28
CA GLU A 291 -32.05 -40.23 19.80
C GLU A 291 -32.43 -39.21 18.71
N TYR A 292 -31.97 -39.40 17.47
CA TYR A 292 -32.35 -38.53 16.33
C TYR A 292 -33.71 -38.90 15.70
N ARG A 293 -34.40 -39.94 16.19
CA ARG A 293 -35.72 -40.36 15.65
C ARG A 293 -36.90 -39.50 16.10
N ARG A 294 -36.72 -38.60 17.09
CA ARG A 294 -37.80 -37.73 17.59
C ARG A 294 -37.38 -36.25 17.54
N GLY A 295 -37.45 -35.65 16.35
CA GLY A 295 -37.40 -34.19 16.22
C GLY A 295 -36.92 -33.68 14.86
N ARG A 296 -37.88 -33.37 13.98
CA ARG A 296 -37.73 -32.71 12.65
C ARG A 296 -36.93 -33.51 11.59
N ARG A 297 -37.67 -34.03 10.61
CA ARG A 297 -37.15 -34.35 9.26
C ARG A 297 -36.40 -33.13 8.70
N ARG A 298 -35.07 -33.09 8.82
CA ARG A 298 -34.24 -32.33 7.86
C ARG A 298 -34.35 -33.05 6.52
N SER A 299 -34.66 -32.32 5.45
CA SER A 299 -34.94 -32.92 4.13
C SER A 299 -33.75 -33.77 3.65
N ASP A 300 -34.03 -34.93 3.05
CA ASP A 300 -33.03 -35.86 2.49
C ASP A 300 -32.25 -35.28 1.27
N ASP A 301 -32.42 -33.98 0.95
CA ASP A 301 -31.91 -33.35 -0.27
C ASP A 301 -30.55 -32.62 -0.10
N GLU A 302 -30.22 -32.10 1.09
CA GLU A 302 -29.03 -31.26 1.32
C GLU A 302 -27.86 -32.07 1.94
N THR A 303 -26.68 -31.96 1.34
CA THR A 303 -25.43 -32.58 1.80
C THR A 303 -24.42 -31.50 2.15
N TRP A 304 -23.61 -31.72 3.20
CA TRP A 304 -22.53 -30.82 3.57
C TRP A 304 -21.19 -31.52 3.40
N ALA A 305 -20.26 -30.86 2.71
CA ALA A 305 -18.87 -31.29 2.59
C ALA A 305 -17.96 -30.47 3.51
N LEU A 306 -16.88 -31.09 3.96
CA LEU A 306 -15.94 -30.49 4.92
C LEU A 306 -14.53 -30.62 4.40
N VAL A 307 -13.76 -29.55 4.56
CA VAL A 307 -12.29 -29.60 4.59
C VAL A 307 -11.83 -28.95 5.89
N ALA A 308 -11.00 -29.66 6.65
CA ALA A 308 -10.45 -29.19 7.91
C ALA A 308 -8.92 -29.22 7.86
N SER A 309 -8.28 -28.20 8.44
CA SER A 309 -6.84 -28.16 8.64
C SER A 309 -6.46 -28.82 9.96
N PRO A 310 -5.22 -29.33 10.08
CA PRO A 310 -4.68 -29.81 11.35
C PRO A 310 -4.68 -28.75 12.47
N SER A 311 -4.74 -27.46 12.12
CA SER A 311 -4.80 -26.34 13.08
C SER A 311 -6.20 -26.09 13.64
N GLY A 312 -7.22 -26.84 13.21
CA GLY A 312 -8.60 -26.74 13.72
C GLY A 312 -9.48 -25.74 12.96
N GLN A 313 -8.96 -25.07 11.92
CA GLN A 313 -9.77 -24.31 10.98
C GLN A 313 -10.54 -25.27 10.07
N ALA A 314 -11.76 -24.89 9.68
CA ALA A 314 -12.57 -25.69 8.77
C ALA A 314 -13.38 -24.82 7.80
N LEU A 315 -13.65 -25.38 6.62
CA LEU A 315 -14.58 -24.85 5.63
C LEU A 315 -15.67 -25.90 5.38
N VAL A 316 -16.92 -25.52 5.62
CA VAL A 316 -18.10 -26.38 5.49
C VAL A 316 -18.92 -25.89 4.30
N VAL A 317 -19.02 -26.67 3.23
CA VAL A 317 -19.63 -26.29 1.95
C VAL A 317 -20.95 -27.02 1.74
N ALA A 318 -22.02 -26.29 1.42
CA ALA A 318 -23.33 -26.85 1.12
C ALA A 318 -23.40 -27.40 -0.32
N ILE A 319 -24.01 -28.57 -0.48
CA ILE A 319 -24.23 -29.28 -1.74
C ILE A 319 -25.70 -29.68 -1.82
N GLY A 320 -26.43 -29.07 -2.74
CA GLY A 320 -27.87 -29.27 -2.87
C GLY A 320 -28.59 -27.97 -3.20
N ARG A 321 -29.70 -27.71 -2.52
CA ARG A 321 -30.51 -26.49 -2.69
C ARG A 321 -29.75 -25.25 -2.23
N GLN A 322 -28.85 -25.39 -1.26
CA GLN A 322 -28.03 -24.30 -0.72
C GLN A 322 -26.66 -24.20 -1.41
N SER A 323 -26.49 -24.82 -2.59
CA SER A 323 -25.24 -24.73 -3.37
C SER A 323 -24.79 -23.28 -3.55
N GLY A 324 -23.52 -23.04 -3.26
CA GLY A 324 -22.93 -21.70 -3.23
C GLY A 324 -22.75 -21.13 -1.82
N LEU A 325 -23.35 -21.72 -0.78
CA LEU A 325 -23.06 -21.36 0.61
C LEU A 325 -21.88 -22.17 1.17
N ALA A 326 -20.97 -21.48 1.87
CA ALA A 326 -20.03 -22.12 2.78
C ALA A 326 -19.95 -21.38 4.12
N GLU A 327 -19.61 -22.10 5.18
CA GLU A 327 -19.33 -21.54 6.51
C GLU A 327 -17.85 -21.73 6.86
N TRP A 328 -17.23 -20.68 7.38
CA TRP A 328 -15.83 -20.66 7.78
C TRP A 328 -15.69 -20.70 9.30
N TRP A 329 -14.89 -21.63 9.77
CA TRP A 329 -14.75 -21.96 11.19
C TRP A 329 -13.29 -21.86 11.62
N ALA A 330 -13.09 -21.37 12.85
CA ALA A 330 -11.80 -21.22 13.50
C ALA A 330 -11.74 -22.04 14.80
N PRO A 331 -10.54 -22.43 15.26
CA PRO A 331 -10.37 -23.05 16.57
C PRO A 331 -10.77 -22.11 17.71
N ASP A 332 -11.39 -22.64 18.76
CA ASP A 332 -11.77 -21.93 19.98
C ASP A 332 -11.57 -22.81 21.22
N GLY A 333 -10.38 -22.74 21.83
CA GLY A 333 -10.02 -23.62 22.94
C GLY A 333 -10.04 -25.09 22.50
N ASN A 334 -10.97 -25.87 23.07
CA ASN A 334 -11.20 -27.28 22.70
C ASN A 334 -12.32 -27.47 21.67
N GLY A 335 -12.96 -26.40 21.20
CA GLY A 335 -14.05 -26.46 20.23
C GLY A 335 -13.79 -25.60 19.00
N GLN A 336 -14.86 -25.28 18.26
CA GLN A 336 -14.81 -24.43 17.08
C GLN A 336 -15.86 -23.32 17.13
N ILE A 337 -15.54 -22.20 16.50
CA ILE A 337 -16.43 -21.05 16.36
C ILE A 337 -16.54 -20.63 14.89
N ARG A 338 -17.76 -20.30 14.46
CA ARG A 338 -17.99 -19.73 13.13
C ARG A 338 -17.47 -18.30 13.11
N VAL A 339 -16.59 -18.02 12.16
CA VAL A 339 -15.97 -16.70 11.98
C VAL A 339 -16.49 -15.95 10.77
N GLY A 340 -17.29 -16.60 9.93
CA GLY A 340 -18.00 -15.94 8.85
C GLY A 340 -18.67 -16.93 7.90
N ARG A 341 -19.35 -16.39 6.90
CA ARG A 341 -19.90 -17.15 5.77
C ARG A 341 -19.25 -16.73 4.47
N ILE A 342 -19.28 -17.60 3.48
CA ILE A 342 -18.88 -17.30 2.11
C ILE A 342 -20.11 -17.50 1.23
N PHE A 343 -20.62 -16.41 0.65
CA PHE A 343 -21.78 -16.47 -0.23
C PHE A 343 -21.84 -15.28 -1.20
N PRO A 344 -21.94 -15.54 -2.52
CA PRO A 344 -21.70 -16.82 -3.17
C PRO A 344 -20.24 -17.30 -3.01
N LEU A 345 -20.05 -18.61 -2.85
CA LEU A 345 -18.72 -19.23 -2.87
C LEU A 345 -18.06 -19.09 -4.25
N VAL A 346 -18.84 -19.32 -5.31
CA VAL A 346 -18.46 -19.06 -6.70
C VAL A 346 -19.67 -18.49 -7.43
N SER A 347 -19.47 -17.38 -8.13
CA SER A 347 -20.51 -16.79 -8.98
C SER A 347 -19.95 -16.20 -10.27
N LEU A 348 -20.81 -16.16 -11.28
CA LEU A 348 -20.54 -15.56 -12.58
C LEU A 348 -21.60 -14.51 -12.89
N LEU A 349 -21.18 -13.25 -12.99
CA LEU A 349 -21.96 -12.17 -13.58
C LEU A 349 -21.58 -12.06 -15.06
N HIS A 350 -22.57 -12.19 -15.94
CA HIS A 350 -22.35 -12.15 -17.38
C HIS A 350 -23.50 -11.46 -18.13
N GLY A 351 -23.26 -11.16 -19.42
CA GLY A 351 -24.23 -10.59 -20.35
C GLY A 351 -23.77 -9.27 -20.97
N GLU A 352 -24.06 -9.09 -22.26
CA GLU A 352 -23.77 -7.85 -23.00
C GLU A 352 -24.53 -6.66 -22.41
N GLN A 353 -25.86 -6.78 -22.38
CA GLN A 353 -26.76 -5.71 -21.99
C GLN A 353 -27.52 -6.08 -20.70
N ALA A 354 -28.26 -7.19 -20.71
CA ALA A 354 -28.95 -7.70 -19.54
C ALA A 354 -27.97 -8.44 -18.61
N ARG A 355 -27.82 -7.93 -17.38
CA ARG A 355 -26.99 -8.54 -16.34
C ARG A 355 -27.64 -9.84 -15.84
N ARG A 356 -26.89 -10.93 -15.84
CA ARG A 356 -27.29 -12.21 -15.27
C ARG A 356 -26.25 -12.70 -14.28
N LEU A 357 -26.70 -12.93 -13.05
CA LEU A 357 -25.89 -13.51 -11.98
C LEU A 357 -26.21 -14.99 -11.86
N GLU A 358 -25.19 -15.82 -11.97
CA GLU A 358 -25.27 -17.27 -11.83
C GLU A 358 -24.49 -17.69 -10.57
N ILE A 359 -25.09 -18.56 -9.76
CA ILE A 359 -24.47 -19.19 -8.59
C ILE A 359 -24.19 -20.64 -8.96
N VAL A 360 -22.99 -21.13 -8.65
CA VAL A 360 -22.61 -22.51 -8.99
C VAL A 360 -23.55 -23.52 -8.31
N ARG A 361 -24.01 -24.52 -9.08
CA ARG A 361 -24.73 -25.67 -8.54
C ARG A 361 -23.78 -26.86 -8.45
N TRP A 362 -23.44 -27.27 -7.23
CA TRP A 362 -22.52 -28.38 -7.01
C TRP A 362 -23.18 -29.72 -7.30
N ARG A 363 -22.49 -30.58 -8.03
CA ARG A 363 -22.92 -31.97 -8.25
C ARG A 363 -22.72 -32.76 -6.96
N LYS A 364 -23.66 -33.66 -6.65
CA LYS A 364 -23.46 -34.62 -5.54
C LYS A 364 -22.26 -35.52 -5.89
N PRO A 365 -21.24 -35.63 -5.01
CA PRO A 365 -20.10 -36.50 -5.27
C PRO A 365 -20.54 -37.97 -5.36
N GLU A 366 -19.92 -38.74 -6.26
CA GLU A 366 -20.16 -40.18 -6.34
C GLU A 366 -19.72 -40.87 -5.04
N LYS A 367 -20.51 -41.87 -4.61
CA LYS A 367 -20.38 -42.54 -3.30
C LYS A 367 -18.96 -43.10 -3.04
N ALA A 368 -18.31 -43.62 -4.08
CA ALA A 368 -16.95 -44.17 -4.01
C ALA A 368 -15.85 -43.11 -3.78
N ALA A 369 -16.05 -41.87 -4.25
CA ALA A 369 -15.09 -40.76 -4.08
C ALA A 369 -15.21 -40.07 -2.71
N ALA A 370 -16.40 -40.12 -2.09
CA ALA A 370 -16.67 -39.55 -0.76
C ALA A 370 -16.08 -40.38 0.40
N ASP A 371 -16.00 -41.71 0.22
CA ASP A 371 -15.43 -42.65 1.20
C ASP A 371 -13.88 -42.73 1.11
N SER A 372 -13.28 -42.31 0.00
CA SER A 372 -11.81 -42.40 -0.23
C SER A 372 -11.03 -41.10 -0.04
N SER A 373 -11.70 -39.94 0.10
CA SER A 373 -11.03 -38.64 0.23
C SER A 373 -10.69 -38.32 1.71
N PRO A 374 -9.40 -38.08 2.05
CA PRO A 374 -9.02 -37.69 3.41
C PRO A 374 -9.67 -36.35 3.80
N ALA A 375 -9.97 -36.15 5.09
CA ALA A 375 -10.71 -34.98 5.60
C ALA A 375 -10.04 -33.61 5.34
N ASN A 376 -8.80 -33.62 4.84
CA ASN A 376 -8.01 -32.45 4.48
C ASN A 376 -8.10 -32.10 2.98
N ARG A 377 -8.94 -32.78 2.19
CA ARG A 377 -9.08 -32.52 0.76
C ARG A 377 -10.54 -32.53 0.31
N LEU A 378 -10.95 -31.51 -0.44
CA LEU A 378 -12.30 -31.38 -0.99
C LEU A 378 -12.22 -30.96 -2.46
N ASN A 379 -12.73 -31.82 -3.35
CA ASN A 379 -12.87 -31.51 -4.77
C ASN A 379 -14.34 -31.55 -5.16
N LEU A 380 -14.85 -30.46 -5.70
CA LEU A 380 -16.22 -30.32 -6.17
C LEU A 380 -16.24 -29.93 -7.65
N THR A 381 -17.20 -30.46 -8.38
CA THR A 381 -17.52 -30.02 -9.73
C THR A 381 -18.95 -29.50 -9.74
N GLY A 382 -19.17 -28.36 -10.37
CA GLY A 382 -20.48 -27.73 -10.48
C GLY A 382 -20.67 -27.09 -11.84
N ASP A 383 -21.90 -26.65 -12.07
CA ASP A 383 -22.31 -26.04 -13.34
C ASP A 383 -22.90 -24.65 -13.10
N LEU A 384 -22.69 -23.75 -14.07
CA LEU A 384 -23.28 -22.41 -14.15
C LEU A 384 -24.24 -22.36 -15.36
N GLY A 385 -25.33 -21.59 -15.23
CA GLY A 385 -26.41 -21.55 -16.23
C GLY A 385 -27.47 -22.63 -15.96
N PRO A 386 -28.62 -22.64 -16.67
CA PRO A 386 -29.71 -23.57 -16.39
C PRO A 386 -29.40 -25.03 -16.78
N PRO A 387 -30.00 -26.04 -16.12
CA PRO A 387 -29.78 -27.45 -16.45
C PRO A 387 -30.05 -27.76 -17.93
N GLY A 388 -29.13 -28.47 -18.58
CA GLY A 388 -29.17 -28.80 -20.02
C GLY A 388 -28.79 -27.65 -20.95
N ARG A 389 -28.47 -26.47 -20.41
CA ARG A 389 -28.01 -25.27 -21.13
C ARG A 389 -26.89 -24.58 -20.36
N GLU A 390 -26.02 -25.38 -19.77
CA GLU A 390 -24.87 -24.92 -19.00
C GLU A 390 -23.98 -24.01 -19.85
N ILE A 391 -23.57 -22.88 -19.27
CA ILE A 391 -22.68 -21.90 -19.90
C ILE A 391 -21.22 -22.15 -19.52
N ALA A 392 -20.98 -22.70 -18.35
CA ALA A 392 -19.66 -23.03 -17.85
C ALA A 392 -19.72 -24.17 -16.84
N GLN A 393 -18.61 -24.88 -16.72
CA GLN A 393 -18.35 -25.84 -15.66
C GLN A 393 -17.32 -25.24 -14.69
N VAL A 394 -17.48 -25.52 -13.40
CA VAL A 394 -16.58 -25.04 -12.35
C VAL A 394 -15.98 -26.22 -11.60
N GLN A 395 -14.68 -26.20 -11.41
CA GLN A 395 -13.95 -27.05 -10.49
C GLN A 395 -13.54 -26.24 -9.26
N PHE A 396 -13.80 -26.76 -8.07
CA PHE A 396 -13.38 -26.19 -6.80
C PHE A 396 -12.56 -27.21 -6.04
N GLU A 397 -11.30 -26.88 -5.78
CA GLU A 397 -10.37 -27.73 -5.05
C GLU A 397 -9.93 -26.99 -3.79
N ALA A 398 -10.15 -27.59 -2.63
CA ALA A 398 -9.68 -27.09 -1.35
C ALA A 398 -8.81 -28.15 -0.67
N ASN A 399 -7.59 -27.76 -0.30
CA ASN A 399 -6.56 -28.63 0.24
C ASN A 399 -5.99 -28.03 1.52
N ALA A 400 -5.91 -28.84 2.57
CA ALA A 400 -5.37 -28.48 3.88
C ALA A 400 -4.16 -29.36 4.25
N SER A 401 -3.26 -29.60 3.28
CA SER A 401 -2.07 -30.46 3.42
C SER A 401 -0.76 -29.65 3.27
N GLY A 402 -0.02 -29.38 4.34
CA GLY A 402 1.38 -28.90 4.24
C GLY A 402 1.96 -28.32 5.53
N GLU A 403 3.17 -28.70 5.93
CA GLU A 403 3.75 -28.65 7.31
C GLU A 403 3.73 -27.36 8.16
N ASP A 404 3.16 -26.21 7.78
CA ASP A 404 3.20 -24.98 8.60
C ASP A 404 1.82 -24.34 8.85
N GLY A 405 1.33 -24.29 10.11
CA GLY A 405 0.24 -23.37 10.53
C GLY A 405 -1.00 -23.34 9.62
N GLN A 406 -1.38 -24.51 9.11
CA GLN A 406 -1.70 -24.80 7.71
C GLN A 406 -2.98 -24.12 7.16
N PRO A 407 -2.88 -23.19 6.19
CA PRO A 407 -4.03 -22.59 5.53
C PRO A 407 -4.86 -23.63 4.76
N ILE A 408 -6.13 -23.31 4.53
CA ILE A 408 -6.92 -24.00 3.49
C ILE A 408 -6.58 -23.33 2.16
N SER A 409 -5.83 -24.02 1.31
CA SER A 409 -5.50 -23.58 -0.05
C SER A 409 -6.65 -23.93 -0.99
N VAL A 410 -7.13 -22.97 -1.75
CA VAL A 410 -8.27 -23.11 -2.65
C VAL A 410 -7.88 -22.72 -4.07
N ALA A 411 -8.26 -23.55 -5.03
CA ALA A 411 -8.20 -23.25 -6.45
C ALA A 411 -9.59 -23.42 -7.07
N VAL A 412 -10.05 -22.41 -7.80
CA VAL A 412 -11.33 -22.43 -8.51
C VAL A 412 -11.06 -22.21 -9.98
N THR A 413 -11.45 -23.17 -10.83
CA THR A 413 -11.29 -23.08 -12.27
C THR A 413 -12.65 -23.12 -12.95
N LEU A 414 -12.94 -22.09 -13.74
CA LEU A 414 -14.08 -22.02 -14.64
C LEU A 414 -13.63 -22.43 -16.04
N GLU A 415 -14.35 -23.38 -16.65
CA GLU A 415 -14.20 -23.75 -18.07
C GLU A 415 -15.47 -23.37 -18.82
N ALA A 416 -15.33 -22.48 -19.81
CA ALA A 416 -16.44 -22.01 -20.61
C ALA A 416 -16.94 -23.12 -21.54
N LYS A 417 -18.24 -23.43 -21.49
CA LYS A 417 -18.90 -24.37 -22.42
C LYS A 417 -19.49 -23.65 -23.64
N ARG A 418 -19.65 -22.33 -23.54
CA ARG A 418 -20.15 -21.41 -24.57
C ARG A 418 -19.43 -20.08 -24.41
N THR A 419 -19.44 -19.23 -25.43
CA THR A 419 -18.89 -17.87 -25.31
C THR A 419 -19.61 -17.08 -24.20
N ILE A 420 -18.83 -16.52 -23.28
CA ILE A 420 -19.31 -15.77 -22.10
C ILE A 420 -18.95 -14.30 -22.28
N HIS A 421 -19.95 -13.44 -22.10
CA HIS A 421 -19.74 -11.99 -21.96
C HIS A 421 -19.49 -11.70 -20.48
N LEU A 422 -18.26 -11.90 -20.03
CA LEU A 422 -17.85 -11.85 -18.63
C LEU A 422 -17.92 -10.42 -18.10
N ARG A 423 -18.70 -10.21 -17.02
CA ARG A 423 -18.66 -8.98 -16.23
C ARG A 423 -17.93 -9.17 -14.90
N ALA A 424 -18.16 -10.28 -14.22
CA ALA A 424 -17.38 -10.66 -13.04
C ALA A 424 -17.40 -12.18 -12.83
N PHE A 425 -16.24 -12.80 -12.61
CA PHE A 425 -16.14 -14.18 -12.10
C PHE A 425 -15.51 -14.10 -10.72
N THR A 426 -16.28 -14.42 -9.68
CA THR A 426 -15.94 -14.13 -8.28
C THR A 426 -15.75 -15.40 -7.47
N SER A 427 -14.65 -15.49 -6.73
CA SER A 427 -14.45 -16.45 -5.64
C SER A 427 -13.24 -16.06 -4.79
N PRO A 428 -13.32 -16.09 -3.45
CA PRO A 428 -14.53 -16.24 -2.63
C PRO A 428 -15.19 -14.87 -2.39
N ARG A 429 -16.50 -14.80 -2.11
CA ARG A 429 -17.11 -13.62 -1.48
C ARG A 429 -17.27 -13.86 0.03
N MET A 430 -16.25 -13.48 0.82
CA MET A 430 -16.23 -13.73 2.26
C MET A 430 -16.96 -12.62 3.03
N LEU A 431 -17.92 -13.03 3.87
CA LEU A 431 -18.69 -12.20 4.79
C LEU A 431 -18.21 -12.51 6.21
N VAL A 432 -17.04 -11.98 6.55
CA VAL A 432 -16.37 -12.23 7.83
C VAL A 432 -17.17 -11.59 8.96
N GLY A 433 -17.43 -12.33 10.02
CA GLY A 433 -18.32 -11.93 11.12
C GLY A 433 -19.80 -12.28 10.89
N ASP A 434 -20.23 -12.61 9.67
CA ASP A 434 -21.62 -13.02 9.41
C ASP A 434 -21.99 -14.29 10.18
N GLY A 435 -23.16 -14.27 10.82
CA GLY A 435 -23.60 -15.34 11.73
C GLY A 435 -22.72 -15.49 12.99
N GLY A 436 -21.85 -14.52 13.29
CA GLY A 436 -20.95 -14.53 14.43
C GLY A 436 -20.90 -13.15 15.11
N PHE A 437 -19.76 -12.48 15.03
CA PHE A 437 -19.49 -11.20 15.72
C PHE A 437 -19.92 -9.95 14.95
N GLY A 438 -20.47 -10.10 13.75
CA GLY A 438 -20.97 -8.99 12.95
C GLY A 438 -19.87 -8.06 12.45
N ASP A 439 -20.02 -6.77 12.72
CA ASP A 439 -19.11 -5.68 12.35
C ASP A 439 -18.05 -5.34 13.42
N ASP A 440 -18.01 -6.08 14.53
CA ASP A 440 -17.01 -5.90 15.58
C ASP A 440 -15.65 -6.49 15.16
N ARG A 441 -14.60 -5.68 15.23
CA ARG A 441 -13.20 -6.09 14.97
C ARG A 441 -12.23 -5.26 15.79
N ASP A 442 -11.03 -5.77 16.01
CA ASP A 442 -9.96 -5.05 16.70
C ASP A 442 -9.08 -4.29 15.72
N GLU A 443 -8.59 -4.97 14.68
CA GLU A 443 -7.74 -4.39 13.63
C GLU A 443 -8.12 -4.95 12.26
N ALA A 444 -7.82 -4.22 11.18
CA ALA A 444 -7.93 -4.73 9.81
C ALA A 444 -6.82 -4.18 8.92
N LEU A 445 -6.41 -4.98 7.94
CA LEU A 445 -5.27 -4.71 7.08
C LEU A 445 -5.58 -5.08 5.63
N PHE A 446 -5.33 -4.12 4.74
CA PHE A 446 -5.18 -4.33 3.31
C PHE A 446 -3.85 -3.68 2.90
N PRO A 447 -2.75 -4.44 2.77
CA PRO A 447 -1.40 -3.89 2.65
C PRO A 447 -1.25 -2.89 1.50
N GLY A 448 -0.66 -1.74 1.81
CA GLY A 448 -0.50 -0.61 0.90
C GLY A 448 -1.68 0.37 0.89
N LEU A 449 -2.80 0.04 1.53
CA LEU A 449 -4.10 0.71 1.33
C LEU A 449 -4.84 1.06 2.63
N GLU A 450 -5.01 0.09 3.52
CA GLU A 450 -5.80 0.23 4.74
C GLU A 450 -5.04 -0.40 5.91
N TYR A 451 -4.94 0.35 7.01
CA TYR A 451 -4.54 -0.19 8.32
C TYR A 451 -5.45 0.48 9.35
N LEU A 452 -6.40 -0.30 9.86
CA LEU A 452 -7.56 0.24 10.57
C LEU A 452 -7.63 -0.32 11.98
N GLU A 453 -7.91 0.54 12.95
CA GLU A 453 -8.22 0.12 14.32
C GLU A 453 -9.73 0.01 14.54
N LYS A 454 -10.11 -0.35 15.77
CA LYS A 454 -11.50 -0.57 16.16
C LYS A 454 -12.33 0.70 15.95
N GLY A 455 -13.49 0.54 15.33
CA GLY A 455 -14.43 1.63 15.05
C GLY A 455 -14.17 2.39 13.75
N GLU A 456 -13.04 2.15 13.08
CA GLU A 456 -12.74 2.78 11.80
C GLU A 456 -13.40 2.05 10.62
N GLN A 457 -13.74 2.82 9.58
CA GLN A 457 -14.25 2.30 8.33
C GLN A 457 -13.18 2.39 7.24
N SER A 458 -12.98 1.33 6.47
CA SER A 458 -12.15 1.36 5.27
C SER A 458 -12.71 2.37 4.26
N SER A 459 -11.85 2.95 3.42
CA SER A 459 -12.25 4.01 2.49
C SER A 459 -12.97 5.18 3.17
N SER A 460 -12.48 5.57 4.36
CA SER A 460 -12.91 6.80 5.01
C SER A 460 -12.15 8.01 4.48
N LYS A 461 -12.62 9.21 4.86
CA LYS A 461 -11.98 10.49 4.53
C LYS A 461 -10.97 10.95 5.59
N LEU A 462 -10.57 10.07 6.51
CA LEU A 462 -9.64 10.43 7.58
C LEU A 462 -8.25 10.80 7.07
N ASP A 463 -7.85 10.27 5.91
CA ASP A 463 -6.55 10.52 5.29
C ASP A 463 -6.65 11.27 3.94
N TYR A 464 -7.87 11.61 3.51
CA TYR A 464 -8.19 12.10 2.17
C TYR A 464 -9.41 13.03 2.13
N HIS A 465 -9.31 14.11 1.36
CA HIS A 465 -10.39 15.03 0.99
C HIS A 465 -10.71 14.98 -0.50
N THR A 466 -10.04 14.12 -1.26
CA THR A 466 -10.23 13.91 -2.70
C THR A 466 -10.84 12.53 -2.99
N PRO A 467 -11.45 12.29 -4.16
CA PRO A 467 -12.16 11.04 -4.48
C PRO A 467 -11.33 9.75 -4.34
N GLU A 468 -10.01 9.84 -4.33
CA GLU A 468 -9.05 8.75 -4.10
C GLU A 468 -9.16 8.13 -2.70
N TYR A 469 -9.97 8.71 -1.80
CA TYR A 469 -10.35 8.09 -0.54
C TYR A 469 -11.02 6.72 -0.73
N LEU A 470 -11.69 6.50 -1.88
CA LEU A 470 -12.34 5.23 -2.19
C LEU A 470 -11.30 4.20 -2.64
N ARG A 471 -11.21 3.08 -1.93
CA ARG A 471 -10.22 2.01 -2.12
C ARG A 471 -10.85 0.62 -2.00
N THR A 472 -12.12 0.49 -2.36
CA THR A 472 -12.87 -0.77 -2.25
C THR A 472 -12.39 -1.84 -3.22
N VAL A 473 -11.97 -1.42 -4.43
CA VAL A 473 -11.36 -2.32 -5.44
C VAL A 473 -10.18 -1.57 -6.06
N PRO A 474 -9.03 -1.52 -5.39
CA PRO A 474 -7.90 -0.71 -5.83
C PRO A 474 -7.20 -1.34 -7.02
N HIS A 475 -6.43 -0.53 -7.75
CA HIS A 475 -5.50 -1.05 -8.75
C HIS A 475 -4.55 -2.07 -8.10
N PRO A 476 -4.36 -3.29 -8.66
CA PRO A 476 -3.47 -4.30 -8.09
C PRO A 476 -2.05 -3.84 -7.76
N ARG A 477 -1.54 -2.81 -8.45
CA ARG A 477 -0.21 -2.23 -8.21
C ARG A 477 -0.12 -1.42 -6.91
N LYS A 478 -1.24 -1.01 -6.33
CA LYS A 478 -1.29 -0.33 -5.02
C LYS A 478 -1.17 -1.31 -3.85
N ILE A 479 -1.31 -2.61 -4.11
CA ILE A 479 -1.27 -3.66 -3.12
C ILE A 479 0.20 -4.08 -2.92
N THR A 480 0.77 -3.74 -1.76
CA THR A 480 2.17 -4.07 -1.43
C THR A 480 2.36 -5.56 -1.16
N PHE A 481 1.33 -6.22 -0.63
CA PHE A 481 1.29 -7.64 -0.37
C PHE A 481 -0.12 -8.23 -0.58
N PRO A 482 -0.28 -9.31 -1.37
CA PRO A 482 -1.59 -9.84 -1.77
C PRO A 482 -2.30 -10.60 -0.63
N LEU A 483 -2.78 -9.86 0.37
CA LEU A 483 -3.67 -10.36 1.41
C LEU A 483 -4.70 -9.31 1.84
N MET A 484 -5.76 -9.79 2.48
CA MET A 484 -6.66 -9.01 3.33
C MET A 484 -6.78 -9.73 4.66
N ALA A 485 -6.75 -9.00 5.76
CA ALA A 485 -6.84 -9.59 7.08
C ALA A 485 -7.59 -8.71 8.09
N LEU A 486 -8.14 -9.34 9.13
CA LEU A 486 -8.63 -8.66 10.31
C LEU A 486 -8.41 -9.50 11.56
N THR A 487 -8.45 -8.86 12.72
CA THR A 487 -8.45 -9.53 14.02
C THR A 487 -9.76 -9.30 14.76
N HIS A 488 -10.20 -10.34 15.47
CA HIS A 488 -11.29 -10.26 16.46
C HIS A 488 -10.92 -11.09 17.68
N LYS A 489 -10.81 -10.42 18.83
CA LYS A 489 -10.27 -10.93 20.08
C LYS A 489 -8.86 -11.48 19.89
N ASP A 490 -8.72 -12.80 19.92
CA ASP A 490 -7.47 -13.53 19.82
C ASP A 490 -7.32 -14.26 18.48
N ARG A 491 -8.08 -13.88 17.45
CA ARG A 491 -8.10 -14.56 16.15
C ARG A 491 -7.70 -13.64 15.01
N LEU A 492 -6.75 -14.08 14.20
CA LEU A 492 -6.42 -13.53 12.89
C LEU A 492 -7.15 -14.30 11.80
N LEU A 493 -7.90 -13.56 10.98
CA LEU A 493 -8.68 -14.05 9.85
C LEU A 493 -8.13 -13.42 8.58
N MET A 494 -7.62 -14.24 7.65
CA MET A 494 -6.88 -13.76 6.49
C MET A 494 -7.23 -14.52 5.20
N LEU A 495 -7.38 -13.76 4.11
CA LEU A 495 -7.46 -14.22 2.73
C LEU A 495 -6.17 -13.76 2.00
N GLN A 496 -5.36 -14.70 1.52
CA GLN A 496 -4.12 -14.44 0.78
C GLN A 496 -4.23 -15.00 -0.64
N TRP A 497 -3.65 -14.35 -1.65
CA TRP A 497 -3.57 -14.88 -3.02
C TRP A 497 -2.15 -14.80 -3.58
N PRO A 498 -1.85 -15.53 -4.68
CA PRO A 498 -0.53 -15.49 -5.30
C PRO A 498 -0.15 -14.08 -5.79
N TYR A 499 1.16 -13.83 -5.85
CA TYR A 499 1.68 -12.61 -6.46
C TYR A 499 1.21 -12.50 -7.92
N PRO A 500 0.84 -11.28 -8.37
CA PRO A 500 0.61 -11.01 -9.79
C PRO A 500 1.77 -11.53 -10.64
N LYS A 501 1.48 -12.39 -11.63
CA LYS A 501 2.44 -12.74 -12.69
C LYS A 501 2.10 -11.89 -13.91
N PRO A 502 3.01 -11.05 -14.43
CA PRO A 502 2.72 -10.28 -15.64
C PRO A 502 2.46 -11.23 -16.82
N GLN A 503 1.22 -11.27 -17.32
CA GLN A 503 0.79 -12.13 -18.44
C GLN A 503 0.21 -11.33 -19.62
N GLY A 504 0.72 -10.13 -19.89
CA GLY A 504 0.21 -9.25 -20.93
C GLY A 504 -0.94 -8.35 -20.45
N ASP A 505 -1.50 -7.55 -21.37
CA ASP A 505 -2.47 -6.48 -21.08
C ASP A 505 -3.87 -7.05 -20.73
N GLY A 506 -4.53 -6.52 -19.69
CA GLY A 506 -5.93 -6.84 -19.34
C GLY A 506 -6.18 -8.00 -18.36
N LEU A 507 -5.27 -8.98 -18.24
CA LEU A 507 -5.41 -10.18 -17.37
C LEU A 507 -4.16 -10.42 -16.51
N ALA A 508 -3.60 -9.37 -15.92
CA ALA A 508 -2.33 -9.44 -15.18
C ALA A 508 -2.48 -9.93 -13.72
N ALA A 509 -3.63 -9.72 -13.07
CA ALA A 509 -3.90 -10.13 -11.69
C ALA A 509 -5.40 -10.13 -11.37
N PRO A 510 -5.89 -10.99 -10.47
CA PRO A 510 -7.25 -10.88 -9.99
C PRO A 510 -7.48 -9.54 -9.28
N SER A 511 -8.66 -8.96 -9.49
CA SER A 511 -9.12 -7.78 -8.73
C SER A 511 -9.46 -8.20 -7.31
N ALA A 512 -9.07 -7.39 -6.33
CA ALA A 512 -9.34 -7.63 -4.91
C ALA A 512 -10.33 -6.61 -4.37
N GLY A 513 -11.38 -7.08 -3.68
CA GLY A 513 -12.42 -6.25 -3.09
C GLY A 513 -12.39 -6.31 -1.56
N PHE A 514 -12.39 -5.14 -0.91
CA PHE A 514 -12.32 -5.01 0.55
C PHE A 514 -13.30 -3.95 1.07
N ALA A 515 -14.06 -4.30 2.11
CA ALA A 515 -14.85 -3.33 2.87
C ALA A 515 -14.98 -3.75 4.33
N SER A 516 -14.51 -2.90 5.24
CA SER A 516 -14.51 -3.18 6.68
C SER A 516 -14.95 -1.95 7.49
N PRO A 517 -16.16 -1.96 8.08
CA PRO A 517 -17.25 -2.91 7.86
C PRO A 517 -17.77 -2.91 6.41
N ASN A 518 -18.63 -3.86 6.06
CA ASN A 518 -19.19 -4.06 4.72
C ASN A 518 -20.24 -3.00 4.34
N PHE A 519 -19.79 -1.75 4.18
CA PHE A 519 -20.63 -0.66 3.71
C PHE A 519 -21.02 -0.79 2.23
N VAL A 520 -20.29 -1.62 1.46
CA VAL A 520 -20.56 -1.92 0.05
C VAL A 520 -21.92 -2.61 -0.08
N ASP A 521 -22.16 -3.65 0.72
CA ASP A 521 -23.46 -4.34 0.74
C ASP A 521 -24.42 -3.78 1.79
N GLY A 522 -23.96 -2.87 2.66
CA GLY A 522 -24.75 -2.37 3.79
C GLY A 522 -25.04 -3.45 4.84
N GLN A 523 -24.10 -4.37 5.06
CA GLN A 523 -24.28 -5.53 5.94
C GLN A 523 -23.42 -5.42 7.21
N ARG A 524 -23.90 -6.02 8.29
CA ARG A 524 -23.17 -6.12 9.57
C ARG A 524 -22.16 -7.27 9.54
N ASN A 525 -21.15 -7.14 8.71
CA ASN A 525 -20.01 -8.05 8.54
C ASN A 525 -18.85 -7.30 7.87
N HIS A 526 -17.79 -8.00 7.47
CA HIS A 526 -16.68 -7.46 6.68
C HIS A 526 -16.54 -8.23 5.37
N LEU A 527 -16.28 -7.52 4.26
CA LEU A 527 -16.16 -8.08 2.93
C LEU A 527 -14.70 -8.25 2.52
N MET A 528 -14.31 -9.47 2.14
CA MET A 528 -13.05 -9.78 1.45
C MET A 528 -13.37 -10.65 0.23
N THR A 529 -12.90 -10.25 -0.96
CA THR A 529 -13.19 -11.02 -2.18
C THR A 529 -12.12 -10.89 -3.26
N LEU A 530 -12.09 -11.86 -4.17
CA LEU A 530 -11.33 -11.80 -5.43
C LEU A 530 -12.25 -12.03 -6.62
N PHE A 531 -11.95 -11.38 -7.75
CA PHE A 531 -12.68 -11.61 -9.00
C PHE A 531 -11.86 -11.27 -10.25
N TRP A 532 -12.28 -11.85 -11.39
CA TRP A 532 -11.90 -11.42 -12.73
C TRP A 532 -13.04 -10.61 -13.37
N PRO A 533 -12.78 -9.67 -14.29
CA PRO A 533 -11.46 -9.32 -14.85
C PRO A 533 -10.65 -8.33 -13.97
N SER A 534 -9.42 -8.03 -14.38
CA SER A 534 -8.53 -7.08 -13.67
C SER A 534 -9.01 -5.63 -13.78
N VAL A 535 -8.96 -4.87 -12.68
CA VAL A 535 -8.98 -3.40 -12.70
C VAL A 535 -7.58 -2.85 -13.01
N PRO A 536 -7.43 -1.70 -13.70
CA PRO A 536 -8.48 -0.86 -14.26
C PRO A 536 -8.89 -1.22 -15.71
N ASP A 537 -8.18 -2.15 -16.35
CA ASP A 537 -8.25 -2.34 -17.82
C ASP A 537 -9.65 -2.74 -18.31
N ALA A 538 -10.34 -3.64 -17.59
CA ALA A 538 -11.69 -4.11 -17.95
C ALA A 538 -12.80 -3.52 -17.06
N ALA A 539 -12.46 -3.14 -15.83
CA ALA A 539 -13.36 -2.50 -14.86
C ALA A 539 -12.66 -1.27 -14.29
N PRO A 540 -13.32 -0.11 -14.12
CA PRO A 540 -12.68 1.05 -13.52
C PRO A 540 -12.18 0.73 -12.10
N GLU A 541 -11.16 1.43 -11.62
CA GLU A 541 -10.74 1.33 -10.22
C GLU A 541 -11.95 1.62 -9.30
N ASN A 542 -12.12 0.83 -8.25
CA ASN A 542 -13.28 0.74 -7.37
C ASN A 542 -14.57 0.17 -8.01
N GLY A 543 -14.51 -0.31 -9.25
CA GLY A 543 -15.59 -1.03 -9.92
C GLY A 543 -15.61 -2.51 -9.54
N TRP A 544 -16.82 -3.05 -9.30
CA TRP A 544 -17.06 -4.45 -8.91
C TRP A 544 -17.42 -5.36 -10.10
N GLU A 545 -17.52 -4.78 -11.29
CA GLU A 545 -17.86 -5.48 -12.54
C GLU A 545 -17.21 -4.75 -13.73
N ALA A 546 -16.96 -5.49 -14.81
CA ALA A 546 -16.50 -4.91 -16.06
C ALA A 546 -17.55 -3.95 -16.62
N ARG A 547 -17.11 -2.73 -17.01
CA ARG A 547 -18.00 -1.75 -17.67
C ARG A 547 -18.48 -2.32 -18.99
N ASN A 548 -17.52 -2.80 -19.79
CA ASN A 548 -17.73 -3.55 -21.01
C ASN A 548 -17.37 -5.02 -20.75
N PRO A 549 -18.25 -5.98 -21.06
CA PRO A 549 -17.95 -7.37 -20.83
C PRO A 549 -16.71 -7.85 -21.61
N VAL A 550 -15.91 -8.70 -20.98
CA VAL A 550 -14.78 -9.38 -21.60
C VAL A 550 -15.28 -10.66 -22.24
N LEU A 551 -14.93 -10.92 -23.49
CA LEU A 551 -15.29 -12.18 -24.17
C LEU A 551 -14.38 -13.31 -23.68
N ILE A 552 -15.00 -14.40 -23.25
CA ILE A 552 -14.33 -15.67 -22.93
C ILE A 552 -14.88 -16.71 -23.88
N GLU A 553 -14.05 -17.29 -24.74
CA GLU A 553 -14.52 -18.21 -25.78
C GLU A 553 -14.82 -19.59 -25.21
N ALA A 554 -15.64 -20.37 -25.93
CA ALA A 554 -15.90 -21.75 -25.55
C ALA A 554 -14.59 -22.56 -25.51
N GLY A 555 -14.35 -23.27 -24.41
CA GLY A 555 -13.11 -24.01 -24.14
C GLY A 555 -12.07 -23.24 -23.32
N ASP A 556 -12.17 -21.91 -23.24
CA ASP A 556 -11.27 -21.11 -22.42
C ASP A 556 -11.47 -21.36 -20.93
N ARG A 557 -10.40 -21.12 -20.17
CA ARG A 557 -10.37 -21.33 -18.72
C ARG A 557 -9.96 -20.06 -17.97
N LEU A 558 -10.62 -19.84 -16.84
CA LEU A 558 -10.26 -18.80 -15.87
C LEU A 558 -10.06 -19.44 -14.51
N SER A 559 -9.01 -19.03 -13.79
CA SER A 559 -8.70 -19.59 -12.48
C SER A 559 -8.49 -18.51 -11.42
N LEU A 560 -8.96 -18.78 -10.21
CA LEU A 560 -8.72 -17.99 -9.00
C LEU A 560 -8.10 -18.90 -7.95
N GLU A 561 -6.98 -18.48 -7.38
CA GLU A 561 -6.24 -19.21 -6.35
C GLU A 561 -6.08 -18.34 -5.11
N TYR A 562 -6.32 -18.93 -3.94
CA TYR A 562 -6.20 -18.23 -2.66
C TYR A 562 -5.99 -19.19 -1.49
N LYS A 563 -5.58 -18.64 -0.34
CA LYS A 563 -5.36 -19.34 0.92
C LYS A 563 -6.18 -18.66 2.03
N LEU A 564 -6.84 -19.45 2.86
CA LEU A 564 -7.62 -18.98 4.01
C LEU A 564 -6.90 -19.36 5.31
N TYR A 565 -6.75 -18.40 6.22
CA TYR A 565 -6.15 -18.61 7.54
C TYR A 565 -7.09 -18.12 8.64
N ALA A 566 -7.34 -18.98 9.62
CA ALA A 566 -8.04 -18.67 10.85
C ALA A 566 -7.24 -19.25 12.01
N MET A 567 -6.50 -18.39 12.70
CA MET A 567 -5.58 -18.82 13.74
C MET A 567 -5.50 -17.82 14.89
N ARG A 568 -4.81 -18.21 15.96
CA ARG A 568 -4.62 -17.33 17.10
C ARG A 568 -3.56 -16.26 16.84
N SER A 569 -3.95 -15.00 16.92
CA SER A 569 -3.07 -13.84 17.02
C SER A 569 -3.88 -12.63 17.48
N LEU A 570 -3.23 -11.74 18.23
CA LEU A 570 -3.81 -10.50 18.73
C LEU A 570 -3.68 -9.34 17.73
N HIS A 571 -2.79 -9.47 16.74
CA HIS A 571 -2.38 -8.35 15.90
C HIS A 571 -2.41 -8.69 14.42
N VAL A 572 -3.01 -7.82 13.62
CA VAL A 572 -3.08 -8.00 12.18
C VAL A 572 -1.70 -7.87 11.52
N SER A 573 -0.73 -7.22 12.19
CA SER A 573 0.66 -7.13 11.74
C SER A 573 1.36 -8.50 11.60
N ASP A 574 0.85 -9.54 12.25
CA ASP A 574 1.41 -10.90 12.13
C ASP A 574 1.06 -11.58 10.80
N ALA A 575 0.10 -11.03 10.05
CA ALA A 575 -0.39 -11.57 8.78
C ALA A 575 0.71 -11.74 7.73
N ILE A 576 1.55 -10.71 7.52
CA ILE A 576 2.61 -10.74 6.50
C ILE A 576 3.73 -11.73 6.87
N PRO A 577 4.33 -11.69 8.08
CA PRO A 577 5.31 -12.70 8.48
C PRO A 577 4.81 -14.14 8.35
N LEU A 578 3.55 -14.38 8.70
CA LEU A 578 2.91 -15.68 8.55
C LEU A 578 2.80 -16.09 7.08
N ALA A 579 2.22 -15.21 6.26
CA ALA A 579 2.01 -15.44 4.84
C ALA A 579 3.32 -15.65 4.05
N LEU A 580 4.38 -14.91 4.41
CA LEU A 580 5.71 -15.04 3.82
C LEU A 580 6.35 -16.39 4.14
N ARG A 581 6.30 -16.86 5.40
CA ARG A 581 6.79 -18.19 5.78
C ARG A 581 6.13 -19.29 4.93
N SER A 582 4.82 -19.18 4.69
CA SER A 582 4.08 -20.12 3.84
C SER A 582 4.37 -20.02 2.33
N LEU A 583 5.08 -18.99 1.86
CA LEU A 583 5.46 -18.82 0.45
C LEU A 583 6.90 -19.23 0.18
N VAL A 584 7.83 -18.92 1.08
CA VAL A 584 9.28 -19.13 0.87
C VAL A 584 9.90 -20.23 1.75
N GLY A 585 9.14 -20.79 2.70
CA GLY A 585 9.65 -21.74 3.69
C GLY A 585 10.57 -21.08 4.74
N PRO A 586 11.34 -21.85 5.51
CA PRO A 586 12.29 -21.33 6.51
C PRO A 586 13.55 -20.70 5.89
N ALA A 587 13.67 -20.66 4.56
CA ALA A 587 14.81 -20.09 3.84
C ALA A 587 14.77 -18.54 3.82
N GLU A 588 15.91 -17.91 3.55
CA GLU A 588 16.01 -16.46 3.36
C GLU A 588 15.02 -15.97 2.29
N LEU A 589 14.42 -14.80 2.51
CA LEU A 589 13.53 -14.21 1.52
C LEU A 589 14.31 -13.96 0.22
N PRO A 590 13.73 -14.24 -0.96
CA PRO A 590 14.41 -14.00 -2.22
C PRO A 590 14.68 -12.51 -2.39
N ILE A 591 15.93 -12.15 -2.63
CA ILE A 591 16.39 -10.81 -2.97
C ILE A 591 17.00 -10.90 -4.36
N GLY A 592 16.49 -10.10 -5.31
CA GLY A 592 17.11 -9.98 -6.63
C GLY A 592 18.50 -9.33 -6.52
N PRO A 593 19.40 -9.52 -7.50
CA PRO A 593 20.70 -8.88 -7.43
C PRO A 593 20.57 -7.34 -7.46
N PRO A 594 21.42 -6.62 -6.71
CA PRO A 594 21.51 -5.17 -6.83
C PRO A 594 22.00 -4.80 -8.25
N PRO A 595 21.72 -3.58 -8.74
CA PRO A 595 22.15 -3.16 -10.08
C PRO A 595 23.67 -3.01 -10.20
N ARG A 596 24.36 -2.90 -9.07
CA ARG A 596 25.79 -2.61 -8.94
C ARG A 596 26.28 -3.21 -7.63
N ASP A 597 27.58 -3.49 -7.54
CA ASP A 597 28.19 -3.88 -6.27
C ASP A 597 28.35 -2.69 -5.31
N HIS A 598 28.79 -2.97 -4.08
CA HIS A 598 28.95 -1.96 -3.04
C HIS A 598 30.03 -0.91 -3.36
N GLU A 599 31.03 -1.23 -4.18
CA GLU A 599 32.11 -0.29 -4.53
C GLU A 599 31.63 0.70 -5.58
N ALA A 600 30.99 0.21 -6.64
CA ALA A 600 30.31 1.02 -7.63
C ALA A 600 29.17 1.85 -7.01
N GLU A 601 28.50 1.32 -5.97
CA GLU A 601 27.50 2.07 -5.21
C GLU A 601 28.08 3.30 -4.54
N ARG A 602 29.15 3.09 -3.76
CA ARG A 602 29.87 4.16 -3.08
C ARG A 602 30.45 5.17 -4.05
N ALA A 603 31.04 4.74 -5.16
CA ALA A 603 31.57 5.64 -6.18
C ALA A 603 30.49 6.58 -6.74
N LEU A 604 29.28 6.08 -7.01
CA LEU A 604 28.17 6.92 -7.45
C LEU A 604 27.74 7.92 -6.36
N CYS A 605 27.68 7.48 -5.10
CA CYS A 605 27.38 8.35 -3.97
C CYS A 605 28.47 9.43 -3.74
N ARG A 606 29.74 9.09 -3.97
CA ARG A 606 30.85 10.06 -3.95
C ARG A 606 30.61 11.16 -4.97
N THR A 607 30.34 10.81 -6.22
CA THR A 607 30.02 11.78 -7.27
C THR A 607 28.89 12.72 -6.85
N ALA A 608 27.82 12.21 -6.24
CA ALA A 608 26.75 13.06 -5.72
C ALA A 608 27.27 14.12 -4.73
N TYR A 609 28.08 13.71 -3.75
CA TYR A 609 28.63 14.62 -2.74
C TYR A 609 29.78 15.50 -3.19
N THR A 610 30.52 15.15 -4.24
CA THR A 610 31.67 15.92 -4.71
C THR A 610 31.35 16.85 -5.89
N GLU A 611 30.31 16.54 -6.66
CA GLU A 611 30.01 17.23 -7.92
C GLU A 611 28.58 17.78 -7.98
N VAL A 612 27.59 17.12 -7.35
CA VAL A 612 26.17 17.46 -7.58
C VAL A 612 25.58 18.32 -6.47
N VAL A 613 25.67 17.88 -5.21
CA VAL A 613 25.04 18.57 -4.07
C VAL A 613 25.99 19.45 -3.26
N TRP A 614 27.30 19.44 -3.55
CA TRP A 614 28.25 20.34 -2.90
C TRP A 614 28.08 21.78 -3.39
N ARG A 615 28.19 22.75 -2.47
CA ARG A 615 28.17 24.19 -2.75
C ARG A 615 29.39 24.84 -2.15
N ASP A 616 30.34 25.22 -3.00
CA ASP A 616 31.62 25.81 -2.59
C ASP A 616 31.43 27.09 -1.79
N GLU A 617 30.48 27.94 -2.18
CA GLU A 617 30.17 29.21 -1.51
C GLU A 617 29.51 29.05 -0.13
N LYS A 618 28.98 27.87 0.16
CA LYS A 618 28.39 27.53 1.47
C LYS A 618 29.25 26.57 2.29
N HIS A 619 30.30 26.02 1.70
CA HIS A 619 31.11 24.94 2.28
C HIS A 619 30.23 23.82 2.87
N GLY A 620 29.18 23.44 2.13
CA GLY A 620 28.18 22.48 2.59
C GLY A 620 27.44 21.80 1.44
N TRP A 621 26.55 20.86 1.78
CA TRP A 621 25.76 20.10 0.83
C TRP A 621 24.29 20.48 0.88
N ASN A 622 23.62 20.53 -0.26
CA ASN A 622 22.16 20.55 -0.31
C ASN A 622 21.61 19.21 0.20
N HIS A 623 20.50 19.25 0.93
CA HIS A 623 19.80 18.03 1.35
C HIS A 623 19.10 17.35 0.17
N ALA A 624 18.42 18.14 -0.67
CA ALA A 624 17.81 17.71 -1.91
C ALA A 624 17.87 18.83 -2.94
N LEU A 625 17.73 18.46 -4.21
CA LEU A 625 17.58 19.38 -5.34
C LEU A 625 16.14 19.27 -5.86
N PRO A 626 15.31 20.31 -5.75
CA PRO A 626 13.96 20.23 -6.26
C PRO A 626 13.95 20.37 -7.78
N SER A 627 12.99 19.70 -8.40
CA SER A 627 12.76 19.70 -9.84
C SER A 627 12.26 21.05 -10.38
N ASP A 628 11.86 21.99 -9.51
CA ASP A 628 11.41 23.34 -9.87
C ASP A 628 12.52 24.40 -9.81
N GLY A 629 13.77 23.99 -9.54
CA GLY A 629 14.93 24.89 -9.50
C GLY A 629 15.04 25.76 -8.25
N LYS A 630 14.13 25.66 -7.26
CA LYS A 630 14.31 26.33 -5.96
C LYS A 630 15.54 25.76 -5.25
N GLN A 631 16.26 26.56 -4.46
CA GLN A 631 17.43 26.06 -3.76
C GLN A 631 17.15 25.88 -2.27
N TRP A 632 17.20 24.65 -1.79
CA TRP A 632 17.24 24.37 -0.35
C TRP A 632 18.63 24.73 0.19
N PRO A 633 18.75 25.30 1.40
CA PRO A 633 20.04 25.75 1.90
C PRO A 633 21.03 24.59 2.04
N ALA A 634 22.27 24.82 1.62
CA ALA A 634 23.36 23.88 1.82
C ALA A 634 23.93 23.99 3.25
N ALA A 635 24.25 22.86 3.86
CA ALA A 635 24.79 22.78 5.22
C ALA A 635 25.87 21.70 5.33
N PRO A 636 26.83 21.84 6.26
CA PRO A 636 27.91 20.87 6.43
C PRO A 636 27.45 19.67 7.27
N TYR A 637 26.59 18.81 6.72
CA TYR A 637 26.05 17.63 7.40
C TYR A 637 27.16 16.69 7.89
N ALA A 638 27.03 16.19 9.13
CA ALA A 638 28.05 15.37 9.79
C ALA A 638 28.29 14.03 9.07
N PHE A 639 27.21 13.33 8.70
CA PHE A 639 27.30 12.05 8.00
C PHE A 639 28.03 12.16 6.65
N ASN A 640 27.70 13.17 5.83
CA ASN A 640 28.34 13.37 4.53
C ASN A 640 29.86 13.52 4.68
N SER A 641 30.31 14.18 5.74
CA SER A 641 31.75 14.32 6.02
C SER A 641 32.39 13.04 6.51
N LEU A 642 31.73 12.29 7.41
CA LEU A 642 32.21 10.95 7.78
C LEU A 642 32.37 10.05 6.57
N PHE A 643 31.40 10.09 5.67
CA PHE A 643 31.45 9.30 4.45
C PHE A 643 32.67 9.70 3.62
N LEU A 644 32.86 10.98 3.30
CA LEU A 644 34.04 11.42 2.55
C LEU A 644 35.37 11.12 3.26
N GLU A 645 35.44 11.25 4.59
CA GLU A 645 36.61 10.84 5.38
C GLU A 645 36.88 9.33 5.23
N SER A 646 35.84 8.49 5.25
CA SER A 646 35.96 7.05 5.05
C SER A 646 36.44 6.68 3.62
N GLU A 647 36.06 7.46 2.61
CA GLU A 647 36.56 7.29 1.25
C GLU A 647 38.04 7.67 1.14
N LEU A 648 38.47 8.75 1.80
CA LEU A 648 39.88 9.18 1.82
C LEU A 648 40.82 8.14 2.44
N ALA A 649 40.34 7.42 3.46
CA ALA A 649 41.07 6.37 4.13
C ALA A 649 41.36 5.16 3.20
N GLU A 650 40.44 4.85 2.29
CA GLU A 650 40.61 3.74 1.35
C GLU A 650 41.40 4.15 0.07
N MET A 651 41.59 5.45 -0.17
CA MET A 651 42.31 5.96 -1.34
C MET A 651 43.78 6.31 -1.05
N THR A 652 44.70 5.85 -1.89
CA THR A 652 46.15 6.11 -1.73
C THR A 652 46.60 7.43 -2.38
N SER A 653 46.20 7.70 -3.64
CA SER A 653 46.53 8.94 -4.36
C SER A 653 45.58 9.15 -5.56
N GLY A 654 45.57 10.36 -6.13
CA GLY A 654 44.79 10.67 -7.35
C GLY A 654 43.99 11.97 -7.28
N PRO A 655 43.46 12.44 -8.43
CA PRO A 655 42.69 13.69 -8.52
C PRO A 655 41.39 13.64 -7.71
N GLU A 656 40.66 12.52 -7.74
CA GLU A 656 39.43 12.32 -6.96
C GLU A 656 39.70 12.44 -5.46
N ARG A 657 40.75 11.78 -4.96
CA ARG A 657 41.18 11.90 -3.56
C ARG A 657 41.49 13.34 -3.15
N ASN A 658 42.16 14.10 -4.01
CA ASN A 658 42.47 15.51 -3.74
C ASN A 658 41.20 16.38 -3.69
N GLN A 659 40.23 16.12 -4.56
CA GLN A 659 38.92 16.78 -4.55
C GLN A 659 38.14 16.47 -3.27
N ILE A 660 38.06 15.19 -2.88
CA ILE A 660 37.39 14.78 -1.63
C ILE A 660 38.04 15.45 -0.43
N ARG A 661 39.37 15.47 -0.36
CA ARG A 661 40.11 16.11 0.75
C ARG A 661 39.81 17.60 0.83
N ARG A 662 39.87 18.32 -0.29
CA ARG A 662 39.51 19.75 -0.37
C ARG A 662 38.10 20.01 0.19
N ILE A 663 37.12 19.19 -0.20
CA ILE A 663 35.73 19.32 0.24
C ILE A 663 35.58 18.99 1.73
N ALA A 664 36.18 17.89 2.20
CA ALA A 664 36.14 17.48 3.59
C ALA A 664 36.76 18.54 4.51
N ASP A 665 37.93 19.08 4.13
CA ASP A 665 38.64 20.14 4.86
C ASP A 665 37.80 21.43 4.92
N ALA A 666 37.18 21.83 3.80
CA ALA A 666 36.32 23.01 3.74
C ALA A 666 35.07 22.86 4.63
N ALA A 667 34.41 21.70 4.59
CA ALA A 667 33.25 21.43 5.44
C ALA A 667 33.63 21.38 6.93
N ALA A 668 34.79 20.79 7.27
CA ALA A 668 35.30 20.75 8.63
C ALA A 668 35.66 22.15 9.16
N ALA A 669 36.30 22.99 8.34
CA ALA A 669 36.61 24.38 8.67
C ALA A 669 35.34 25.24 8.83
N HIS A 670 34.35 25.05 7.95
CA HIS A 670 33.08 25.76 8.05
C HIS A 670 32.29 25.36 9.29
N ARG A 671 32.23 24.06 9.61
CA ARG A 671 31.70 23.62 10.91
C ARG A 671 32.46 24.28 12.03
N SER A 672 33.78 24.14 12.10
CA SER A 672 34.58 24.72 13.20
C SER A 672 34.35 26.22 13.39
N SER A 673 34.11 26.98 12.32
CA SER A 673 33.79 28.41 12.39
C SER A 673 32.33 28.71 12.80
N GLN A 674 31.35 27.90 12.40
CA GLN A 674 29.96 28.03 12.87
C GLN A 674 29.73 27.45 14.28
N SER A 675 30.37 26.31 14.56
CA SER A 675 30.23 25.47 15.75
C SER A 675 31.35 25.66 16.76
N GLY A 676 32.19 26.68 16.60
CA GLY A 676 33.21 27.11 17.56
C GLY A 676 32.70 27.43 18.98
N LYS A 677 31.41 27.17 19.27
CA LYS A 677 30.80 27.20 20.60
C LYS A 677 29.83 26.05 20.96
N ARG A 678 29.42 25.13 20.07
CA ARG A 678 28.48 24.03 20.44
C ARG A 678 28.67 22.72 19.65
N PRO A 679 29.07 21.63 20.33
CA PRO A 679 28.99 20.24 19.84
C PRO A 679 27.54 19.85 19.46
N SER A 680 27.36 18.88 18.55
CA SER A 680 26.04 18.37 18.15
C SER A 680 25.60 17.18 19.00
N ALA A 681 24.28 17.05 19.20
CA ALA A 681 23.66 15.84 19.73
C ALA A 681 23.61 14.69 18.71
N ASP A 682 24.08 14.90 17.48
CA ASP A 682 24.13 13.89 16.43
C ASP A 682 25.10 12.74 16.74
N ASP A 683 24.74 11.53 16.31
CA ASP A 683 25.52 10.30 16.52
C ASP A 683 26.77 10.19 15.63
N TYR A 684 26.91 11.04 14.63
CA TYR A 684 27.89 10.91 13.55
C TYR A 684 29.20 11.66 13.75
N TYR A 685 29.44 12.36 14.86
CA TYR A 685 30.74 13.04 15.08
C TYR A 685 31.33 12.80 16.47
N PHE A 686 31.07 11.60 17.01
CA PHE A 686 31.48 11.18 18.33
C PHE A 686 32.93 10.66 18.33
N ALA A 687 33.91 11.56 18.20
CA ALA A 687 35.34 11.24 18.18
C ALA A 687 36.22 12.39 18.68
N GLY A 688 37.41 12.08 19.19
CA GLY A 688 38.43 13.05 19.58
C GLY A 688 37.98 14.05 20.65
N GLU A 689 38.32 15.32 20.42
CA GLU A 689 37.97 16.47 21.26
C GLU A 689 36.47 16.72 21.40
N TRP A 690 35.64 16.12 20.53
CA TRP A 690 34.20 16.39 20.48
C TRP A 690 33.37 15.49 21.40
N ILE A 691 33.93 14.38 21.90
CA ILE A 691 33.17 13.35 22.61
C ILE A 691 32.44 13.95 23.84
N VAL A 692 33.16 14.62 24.74
CA VAL A 692 32.59 15.26 25.94
C VAL A 692 31.46 16.22 25.56
N GLY A 693 31.74 17.06 24.57
CA GLY A 693 30.79 18.02 24.08
C GLY A 693 29.52 17.40 23.48
N CYS A 694 29.65 16.30 22.75
CA CYS A 694 28.52 15.55 22.20
C CYS A 694 27.63 14.93 23.29
N VAL A 695 28.22 14.53 24.42
CA VAL A 695 27.46 14.07 25.60
C VAL A 695 26.71 15.25 26.23
N GLU A 696 27.35 16.41 26.39
CA GLU A 696 26.72 17.62 26.94
C GLU A 696 25.58 18.15 26.04
N ALA A 697 25.75 18.09 24.72
CA ALA A 697 24.71 18.47 23.76
C ALA A 697 23.49 17.55 23.85
N ARG A 698 23.72 16.24 24.03
CA ARG A 698 22.65 15.25 24.29
C ARG A 698 21.93 15.51 25.60
N GLU A 699 22.66 15.83 26.66
CA GLU A 699 22.07 16.22 27.94
C GLU A 699 21.13 17.42 27.76
N ALA A 700 21.62 18.48 27.10
CA ALA A 700 20.82 19.68 26.87
C ALA A 700 19.55 19.39 26.06
N ALA A 701 19.64 18.55 25.02
CA ALA A 701 18.50 18.12 24.22
C ALA A 701 17.51 17.28 25.04
N ALA A 702 17.99 16.27 25.76
CA ALA A 702 17.17 15.40 26.60
C ALA A 702 16.45 16.20 27.69
N ARG A 703 17.16 17.04 28.45
CA ARG A 703 16.55 17.90 29.48
C ARG A 703 15.49 18.85 28.90
N SER A 704 15.70 19.37 27.69
CA SER A 704 14.72 20.20 27.01
C SER A 704 13.43 19.45 26.66
N LEU A 705 13.54 18.17 26.30
CA LEU A 705 12.39 17.32 26.00
C LEU A 705 11.68 16.86 27.29
N ILE A 706 12.44 16.47 28.33
CA ILE A 706 11.92 16.08 29.65
C ILE A 706 11.05 17.19 30.24
N ARG A 707 11.52 18.46 30.20
CA ARG A 707 10.74 19.61 30.70
C ARG A 707 9.38 19.80 30.01
N ARG A 708 9.22 19.30 28.78
CA ARG A 708 8.00 19.40 27.98
C ARG A 708 7.19 18.11 27.98
N GLN A 709 7.70 17.04 28.62
CA GLN A 709 6.99 15.78 28.74
C GLN A 709 5.77 15.98 29.63
N ARG A 710 4.62 15.47 29.19
CA ARG A 710 3.38 15.53 29.96
C ARG A 710 3.38 14.51 31.10
N ALA A 711 2.43 14.64 32.01
CA ALA A 711 2.29 13.75 33.16
C ALA A 711 2.13 12.28 32.77
N ASP A 712 1.46 12.01 31.64
CA ASP A 712 1.24 10.68 31.07
C ASP A 712 2.48 10.10 30.34
N GLY A 713 3.53 10.89 30.13
CA GLY A 713 4.74 10.47 29.40
C GLY A 713 4.80 10.92 27.95
N SER A 714 3.77 11.59 27.44
CA SER A 714 3.62 11.93 26.03
C SER A 714 4.08 13.34 25.68
N TRP A 715 4.12 13.59 24.36
CA TRP A 715 4.15 14.91 23.75
C TRP A 715 3.12 14.94 22.63
N GLY A 716 2.53 16.12 22.41
CA GLY A 716 1.50 16.28 21.40
C GLY A 716 1.98 16.91 20.11
N PHE A 717 1.10 16.89 19.13
CA PHE A 717 1.22 17.63 17.88
C PHE A 717 1.23 19.14 18.13
N GLU A 718 2.26 19.81 17.64
CA GLU A 718 2.48 21.25 17.76
C GLU A 718 2.80 21.79 16.35
N PRO A 719 1.77 22.23 15.58
CA PRO A 719 1.97 22.71 14.22
C PRO A 719 2.77 24.02 14.24
N ARG A 720 3.68 24.17 13.28
CA ARG A 720 4.55 25.36 13.16
C ARG A 720 3.83 26.58 12.58
N ASP A 721 2.73 26.36 11.86
CA ASP A 721 1.95 27.39 11.19
C ASP A 721 0.50 26.92 10.98
N SER A 722 -0.35 27.83 10.49
CA SER A 722 -1.76 27.57 10.20
C SER A 722 -1.96 26.51 9.13
N ALA A 723 -1.08 26.43 8.13
CA ALA A 723 -1.17 25.44 7.06
C ALA A 723 -1.02 24.01 7.61
N ARG A 724 -0.16 23.79 8.61
CA ARG A 724 0.02 22.48 9.26
C ARG A 724 -1.00 22.19 10.35
N ALA A 725 -1.71 23.21 10.85
CA ALA A 725 -2.71 23.02 11.89
C ALA A 725 -3.90 22.14 11.45
N GLU A 726 -4.15 22.03 10.14
CA GLU A 726 -5.20 21.15 9.60
C GLU A 726 -4.83 19.66 9.62
N LEU A 727 -3.54 19.33 9.78
CA LEU A 727 -3.06 17.94 9.73
C LEU A 727 -3.45 17.12 10.96
N GLY A 728 -3.91 17.74 12.03
CA GLY A 728 -4.34 17.02 13.23
C GLY A 728 -4.72 17.96 14.36
N ARG A 729 -5.29 17.39 15.42
CA ARG A 729 -5.70 18.18 16.58
C ARG A 729 -4.48 18.63 17.37
N LEU A 730 -4.40 19.93 17.68
CA LEU A 730 -3.37 20.48 18.55
C LEU A 730 -3.29 19.70 19.86
N GLY A 731 -2.08 19.28 20.20
CA GLY A 731 -1.79 18.53 21.41
C GLY A 731 -2.12 17.03 21.35
N GLN A 732 -2.72 16.50 20.27
CA GLN A 732 -2.92 15.05 20.12
C GLN A 732 -1.58 14.33 20.05
N ALA A 733 -1.43 13.26 20.82
CA ALA A 733 -0.23 12.44 20.84
C ALA A 733 -0.47 11.17 20.03
N GLU A 734 0.53 10.78 19.23
CA GLU A 734 0.55 9.54 18.47
C GLU A 734 1.93 8.88 18.56
N ILE A 735 2.00 7.59 18.25
CA ILE A 735 3.21 6.79 18.40
C ILE A 735 4.45 7.43 17.76
N GLY A 736 4.35 7.94 16.53
CA GLY A 736 5.47 8.55 15.82
C GLY A 736 5.98 9.84 16.47
N ILE A 737 5.07 10.66 17.01
CA ILE A 737 5.39 11.92 17.72
C ILE A 737 6.08 11.63 19.05
N VAL A 738 5.56 10.66 19.80
CA VAL A 738 6.07 10.27 21.11
C VAL A 738 7.42 9.57 20.96
N ALA A 739 7.54 8.62 20.03
CA ALA A 739 8.79 7.90 19.77
C ALA A 739 9.92 8.85 19.33
N ASP A 740 9.64 9.79 18.41
CA ASP A 740 10.63 10.76 17.93
C ASP A 740 11.25 11.60 19.07
N ARG A 741 10.44 11.95 20.08
CA ARG A 741 10.89 12.71 21.26
C ARG A 741 11.46 11.83 22.36
N ALA A 742 11.06 10.57 22.44
CA ALA A 742 11.61 9.60 23.39
C ALA A 742 13.03 9.17 23.01
N ILE A 743 13.34 9.01 21.71
CA ILE A 743 14.63 8.51 21.23
C ILE A 743 15.83 9.31 21.78
N PRO A 744 15.88 10.66 21.71
CA PRO A 744 17.01 11.42 22.26
C PRO A 744 17.17 11.25 23.78
N ILE A 745 16.07 11.11 24.52
CA ILE A 745 16.10 10.86 25.97
C ILE A 745 16.64 9.46 26.25
N LEU A 746 16.16 8.45 25.51
CA LEU A 746 16.63 7.06 25.59
C LEU A 746 18.12 6.94 25.28
N GLN A 747 18.61 7.61 24.23
CA GLN A 747 20.03 7.62 23.87
C GLN A 747 20.89 8.23 24.98
N TYR A 748 20.47 9.37 25.54
CA TYR A 748 21.18 10.02 26.64
C TYR A 748 21.16 9.17 27.93
N ALA A 749 20.00 8.62 28.28
CA ALA A 749 19.84 7.73 29.43
C ALA A 749 20.69 6.47 29.29
N LEU A 750 20.70 5.84 28.11
CA LEU A 750 21.49 4.66 27.83
C LEU A 750 22.99 4.93 27.94
N MET A 751 23.44 6.09 27.47
CA MET A 751 24.84 6.53 27.49
C MET A 751 25.34 6.87 28.90
N THR A 752 24.52 7.49 29.74
CA THR A 752 24.98 8.12 31.00
C THR A 752 24.44 7.47 32.28
N GLY A 753 23.26 6.84 32.22
CA GLY A 753 22.57 6.32 33.40
C GLY A 753 21.95 7.38 34.29
N GLN A 754 21.72 8.59 33.78
CA GLN A 754 21.10 9.65 34.55
C GLN A 754 19.64 9.29 34.87
N SER A 755 19.30 9.24 36.16
CA SER A 755 18.05 8.64 36.65
C SER A 755 16.77 9.39 36.23
N GLU A 756 16.82 10.72 36.09
CA GLU A 756 15.70 11.54 35.60
C GLU A 756 15.39 11.22 34.12
N ALA A 757 16.43 11.07 33.30
CA ALA A 757 16.31 10.69 31.89
C ALA A 757 15.81 9.25 31.74
N GLU A 758 16.30 8.31 32.57
CA GLU A 758 15.78 6.94 32.61
C GLU A 758 14.30 6.89 32.96
N ALA A 759 13.90 7.59 34.02
CA ALA A 759 12.50 7.65 34.44
C ALA A 759 11.60 8.27 33.34
N ALA A 760 12.05 9.36 32.71
CA ALA A 760 11.32 10.00 31.61
C ALA A 760 11.22 9.10 30.36
N ALA A 761 12.30 8.39 30.02
CA ALA A 761 12.33 7.45 28.91
C ALA A 761 11.37 6.28 29.13
N ILE A 762 11.40 5.65 30.32
CA ILE A 762 10.49 4.57 30.69
C ILE A 762 9.04 5.07 30.66
N LYS A 763 8.77 6.25 31.21
CA LYS A 763 7.43 6.85 31.17
C LYS A 763 6.89 7.01 29.74
N ALA A 764 7.74 7.45 28.80
CA ALA A 764 7.37 7.54 27.39
C ALA A 764 7.08 6.15 26.78
N LEU A 765 7.92 5.15 27.05
CA LEU A 765 7.71 3.78 26.57
C LEU A 765 6.42 3.16 27.10
N GLU A 766 6.07 3.40 28.37
CA GLU A 766 4.81 2.92 28.94
C GLU A 766 3.60 3.61 28.30
N HIS A 767 3.66 4.93 28.05
CA HIS A 767 2.63 5.65 27.30
C HIS A 767 2.43 5.05 25.90
N MET A 768 3.53 4.70 25.22
CA MET A 768 3.49 4.17 23.86
C MET A 768 2.76 2.82 23.75
N LYS A 769 2.53 2.08 24.85
CA LYS A 769 1.91 0.74 24.81
C LYS A 769 0.46 0.72 24.35
N GLN A 770 -0.22 1.86 24.39
CA GLN A 770 -1.63 1.99 24.00
C GLN A 770 -1.86 2.01 22.49
N TYR A 771 -0.84 2.39 21.70
CA TYR A 771 -0.95 2.52 20.26
C TYR A 771 -0.76 1.17 19.57
N ARG A 772 -1.48 0.97 18.46
CA ARG A 772 -1.47 -0.27 17.67
C ARG A 772 -1.05 -0.06 16.20
N ILE A 773 -1.26 1.13 15.67
CA ILE A 773 -1.00 1.45 14.26
C ILE A 773 0.14 2.46 14.18
N PRO A 774 1.11 2.28 13.27
CA PRO A 774 2.24 3.20 13.16
C PRO A 774 1.76 4.49 12.50
N ARG A 775 1.59 5.56 13.28
CA ARG A 775 1.07 6.85 12.80
C ARG A 775 2.01 8.01 13.11
N ALA A 776 1.85 9.10 12.35
CA ALA A 776 2.34 10.44 12.70
C ALA A 776 3.87 10.62 12.82
N ALA A 777 4.67 10.09 11.90
CA ALA A 777 6.09 10.46 11.82
C ALA A 777 6.36 11.61 10.83
N GLN A 778 5.50 11.79 9.84
CA GLN A 778 5.64 12.77 8.74
C GLN A 778 4.65 13.95 8.81
N VAL A 779 4.28 14.38 10.02
CA VAL A 779 3.26 15.45 10.28
C VAL A 779 3.70 16.88 9.91
N TRP A 780 4.70 17.03 9.05
CA TRP A 780 5.01 18.29 8.37
C TRP A 780 4.16 18.49 7.10
N GLU A 781 3.55 17.42 6.58
CA GLU A 781 2.69 17.44 5.39
C GLU A 781 1.58 16.37 5.41
N ILE A 782 1.75 15.30 6.18
CA ILE A 782 0.82 14.16 6.25
C ILE A 782 -0.12 14.29 7.45
N PRO A 783 -1.42 13.97 7.31
CA PRO A 783 -2.34 13.92 8.44
C PRO A 783 -1.86 13.02 9.58
N LEU A 784 -2.13 13.42 10.82
CA LEU A 784 -1.70 12.74 12.03
C LEU A 784 -2.29 11.33 12.16
N HIS A 785 -3.50 11.11 11.63
CA HIS A 785 -4.15 9.80 11.60
C HIS A 785 -3.45 8.79 10.65
N THR A 786 -2.70 9.26 9.66
CA THR A 786 -2.25 8.41 8.56
C THR A 786 -1.21 7.37 8.99
N PRO A 787 -1.40 6.08 8.63
CA PRO A 787 -0.39 5.04 8.79
C PRO A 787 0.92 5.37 8.05
N ASP A 788 2.07 5.14 8.69
CA ASP A 788 3.37 5.68 8.30
C ASP A 788 4.53 4.74 8.65
N ILE A 789 5.31 4.32 7.64
CA ILE A 789 6.45 3.40 7.82
C ILE A 789 7.56 3.99 8.71
N MET A 790 7.74 5.32 8.70
CA MET A 790 8.69 5.97 9.60
C MET A 790 8.18 5.96 11.05
N GLY A 791 6.86 5.95 11.25
CA GLY A 791 6.24 5.75 12.56
C GLY A 791 6.61 4.38 13.14
N ALA A 792 6.54 3.34 12.31
CA ALA A 792 6.98 1.98 12.66
C ALA A 792 8.47 1.95 13.02
N ALA A 793 9.33 2.55 12.19
CA ALA A 793 10.78 2.61 12.42
C ALA A 793 11.15 3.33 13.73
N ARG A 794 10.53 4.48 14.00
CA ARG A 794 10.79 5.27 15.23
C ARG A 794 10.32 4.52 16.48
N ALA A 795 9.14 3.90 16.43
CA ALA A 795 8.65 3.10 17.55
C ALA A 795 9.55 1.88 17.81
N ALA A 796 9.95 1.17 16.76
CA ALA A 796 10.89 0.04 16.86
C ALA A 796 12.23 0.47 17.48
N THR A 797 12.77 1.63 17.05
CA THR A 797 13.99 2.23 17.61
C THR A 797 13.85 2.53 19.09
N ALA A 798 12.79 3.21 19.50
CA ALA A 798 12.56 3.58 20.90
C ALA A 798 12.49 2.33 21.80
N TYR A 799 11.75 1.31 21.38
CA TYR A 799 11.64 0.06 22.13
C TYR A 799 12.94 -0.76 22.12
N ARG A 800 13.71 -0.79 21.02
CA ARG A 800 15.04 -1.42 21.00
C ARG A 800 15.99 -0.74 21.99
N LEU A 801 16.01 0.60 22.00
CA LEU A 801 16.78 1.36 22.98
C LEU A 801 16.28 1.11 24.42
N GLY A 802 14.97 0.98 24.61
CA GLY A 802 14.37 0.58 25.90
C GLY A 802 14.86 -0.78 26.38
N PHE A 803 14.95 -1.78 25.48
CA PHE A 803 15.55 -3.08 25.79
C PHE A 803 17.03 -2.94 26.17
N LEU A 804 17.82 -2.19 25.39
CA LEU A 804 19.24 -1.97 25.73
C LEU A 804 19.40 -1.26 27.08
N LEU A 805 18.50 -0.33 27.39
CA LEU A 805 18.50 0.43 28.64
C LEU A 805 18.13 -0.43 29.84
N THR A 806 17.12 -1.30 29.73
CA THR A 806 16.50 -1.99 30.88
C THR A 806 16.76 -3.49 30.96
N GLY A 807 17.08 -4.14 29.83
CA GLY A 807 17.11 -5.59 29.68
C GLY A 807 15.71 -6.24 29.57
N SER A 808 14.63 -5.46 29.55
CA SER A 808 13.26 -5.97 29.52
C SER A 808 12.90 -6.60 28.17
N ARG A 809 12.58 -7.89 28.19
CA ARG A 809 12.13 -8.61 26.98
C ARG A 809 10.82 -8.04 26.39
N ASP A 810 9.93 -7.48 27.20
CA ASP A 810 8.70 -6.81 26.70
C ASP A 810 9.04 -5.69 25.71
N TYR A 811 10.07 -4.88 25.98
CA TYR A 811 10.49 -3.85 25.03
C TYR A 811 11.12 -4.43 23.76
N LEU A 812 11.84 -5.55 23.86
CA LEU A 812 12.37 -6.22 22.67
C LEU A 812 11.25 -6.81 21.80
N ASP A 813 10.25 -7.45 22.42
CA ASP A 813 9.09 -8.01 21.74
C ASP A 813 8.26 -6.89 21.07
N ARG A 814 8.15 -5.72 21.73
CA ARG A 814 7.53 -4.52 21.14
C ARG A 814 8.35 -3.93 20.00
N SER A 815 9.67 -3.94 20.08
CA SER A 815 10.52 -3.54 18.95
C SER A 815 10.24 -4.40 17.71
N ARG A 816 10.16 -5.73 17.89
CA ARG A 816 9.75 -6.66 16.83
C ARG A 816 8.34 -6.38 16.32
N TYR A 817 7.38 -6.14 17.22
CA TYR A 817 6.00 -5.80 16.84
C TYR A 817 5.97 -4.58 15.92
N TRP A 818 6.66 -3.50 16.29
CA TRP A 818 6.71 -2.29 15.47
C TRP A 818 7.42 -2.51 14.14
N LEU A 819 8.44 -3.37 14.06
CA LEU A 819 8.97 -3.80 12.77
C LEU A 819 7.92 -4.54 11.92
N ASN A 820 7.16 -5.47 12.50
CA ASN A 820 6.06 -6.13 11.78
C ASN A 820 5.03 -5.12 11.24
N THR A 821 4.74 -4.04 11.97
CA THR A 821 3.81 -3.00 11.50
C THR A 821 4.32 -2.20 10.30
N GLY A 822 5.62 -2.23 9.99
CA GLY A 822 6.21 -1.60 8.81
C GLY A 822 6.17 -2.48 7.55
N LEU A 823 5.99 -3.79 7.68
CA LEU A 823 5.93 -4.73 6.54
C LEU A 823 4.79 -4.44 5.55
N PRO A 824 3.59 -3.96 5.96
CA PRO A 824 2.52 -3.60 5.02
C PRO A 824 2.86 -2.49 4.02
N PHE A 825 3.97 -1.79 4.21
CA PHE A 825 4.43 -0.73 3.32
C PHE A 825 5.41 -1.22 2.24
N VAL A 826 5.88 -2.47 2.34
CA VAL A 826 6.96 -3.05 1.51
C VAL A 826 6.37 -3.95 0.43
N TYR A 827 6.78 -3.75 -0.83
CA TYR A 827 6.40 -4.61 -1.95
C TYR A 827 7.20 -5.91 -1.94
N PHE A 828 6.61 -7.04 -1.53
CA PHE A 828 7.30 -8.35 -1.55
C PHE A 828 7.23 -9.09 -2.89
N TRP A 829 6.70 -8.41 -3.91
CA TRP A 829 6.59 -8.89 -5.27
C TRP A 829 7.14 -7.83 -6.23
N GLY A 830 7.50 -8.23 -7.43
CA GLY A 830 8.14 -7.35 -8.40
C GLY A 830 7.73 -7.64 -9.83
N HIS A 831 8.29 -6.86 -10.75
CA HIS A 831 8.07 -7.02 -12.18
C HIS A 831 9.40 -7.33 -12.88
N PRO A 832 9.50 -8.34 -13.77
CA PRO A 832 10.78 -8.72 -14.40
C PRO A 832 11.47 -7.59 -15.16
N ARG A 833 10.68 -6.70 -15.79
CA ARG A 833 11.20 -5.50 -16.49
C ARG A 833 11.61 -4.36 -15.56
N TRP A 834 11.11 -4.32 -14.33
CA TRP A 834 11.29 -3.19 -13.41
C TRP A 834 11.84 -3.70 -12.07
N PRO A 835 13.15 -4.01 -11.99
CA PRO A 835 13.73 -4.67 -10.82
C PRO A 835 13.58 -3.89 -9.51
N TYR A 836 13.52 -2.55 -9.57
CA TYR A 836 13.30 -1.70 -8.39
C TYR A 836 11.99 -2.01 -7.65
N TRP A 837 11.01 -2.63 -8.32
CA TRP A 837 9.69 -2.88 -7.74
C TRP A 837 9.77 -3.78 -6.51
N GLN A 838 10.56 -4.86 -6.60
CA GLN A 838 10.71 -5.77 -5.48
C GLN A 838 11.39 -5.01 -4.32
N TYR A 839 10.76 -5.02 -3.15
CA TYR A 839 11.13 -4.25 -1.96
C TYR A 839 11.09 -2.72 -2.11
N ALA A 840 10.40 -2.21 -3.14
CA ALA A 840 9.97 -0.82 -3.11
C ALA A 840 9.12 -0.56 -1.85
N THR A 841 9.06 0.69 -1.39
CA THR A 841 8.24 1.06 -0.22
C THR A 841 7.31 2.22 -0.51
N THR A 842 6.04 2.10 -0.14
CA THR A 842 5.13 3.28 -0.04
C THR A 842 5.35 3.93 1.33
N PRO A 843 5.35 5.28 1.46
CA PRO A 843 5.73 5.92 2.71
C PRO A 843 4.59 5.93 3.74
N VAL A 844 3.36 6.15 3.26
CA VAL A 844 2.15 6.35 4.08
C VAL A 844 0.91 5.87 3.36
N PHE A 845 -0.17 5.55 4.09
CA PHE A 845 -1.49 5.22 3.52
C PHE A 845 -2.39 6.45 3.44
N GLY A 846 -1.90 7.52 2.81
CA GLY A 846 -2.57 8.82 2.78
C GLY A 846 -2.06 9.75 1.68
N ALA A 847 -2.49 11.01 1.75
CA ALA A 847 -2.09 12.06 0.83
C ALA A 847 -1.55 13.30 1.57
N THR A 848 -0.62 14.01 0.93
CA THR A 848 -0.14 15.30 1.42
C THR A 848 -1.30 16.29 1.54
N HIS A 849 -1.46 16.89 2.73
CA HIS A 849 -2.57 17.79 3.06
C HIS A 849 -3.96 17.24 2.68
N TYR A 850 -4.18 15.93 2.87
CA TYR A 850 -5.39 15.20 2.48
C TYR A 850 -5.72 15.24 0.98
N ARG A 851 -4.84 15.76 0.12
CA ARG A 851 -5.18 16.06 -1.27
C ARG A 851 -4.22 15.44 -2.26
N ALA A 852 -3.00 15.96 -2.34
CA ALA A 852 -2.05 15.56 -3.36
C ALA A 852 -0.61 15.93 -2.97
N PRO A 853 0.40 15.14 -3.37
CA PRO A 853 0.24 13.83 -4.03
C PRO A 853 -0.42 12.77 -3.13
N ASN A 854 -1.06 11.78 -3.77
CA ASN A 854 -1.51 10.56 -3.10
C ASN A 854 -0.34 9.55 -3.11
N TRP A 855 0.05 9.10 -1.92
CA TRP A 855 1.22 8.24 -1.76
C TRP A 855 0.92 6.75 -1.90
N VAL A 856 -0.36 6.36 -1.87
CA VAL A 856 -0.79 4.96 -2.08
C VAL A 856 -0.48 4.52 -3.51
N GLY A 857 0.32 3.46 -3.64
CA GLY A 857 0.81 2.97 -4.94
C GLY A 857 1.93 3.78 -5.56
N LEU A 858 2.50 4.74 -4.82
CA LEU A 858 3.64 5.55 -5.26
C LEU A 858 4.84 5.28 -4.34
N PRO A 859 5.83 4.49 -4.80
CA PRO A 859 7.06 4.25 -4.06
C PRO A 859 7.79 5.54 -3.66
N VAL A 860 8.26 5.60 -2.41
CA VAL A 860 9.11 6.65 -1.81
C VAL A 860 10.16 5.94 -0.97
N GLN A 861 11.32 5.68 -1.58
CA GLN A 861 12.25 4.69 -1.04
C GLN A 861 13.07 5.19 0.15
N TRP A 862 13.31 6.49 0.26
CA TRP A 862 14.09 7.05 1.37
C TRP A 862 13.40 6.82 2.73
N CYS A 863 12.06 6.83 2.78
CA CYS A 863 11.28 6.42 3.97
C CYS A 863 11.51 4.95 4.32
N GLY A 864 11.51 4.08 3.30
CA GLY A 864 11.86 2.66 3.44
C GLY A 864 13.25 2.44 4.01
N LEU A 865 14.24 3.22 3.58
CA LEU A 865 15.61 3.12 4.06
C LEU A 865 15.76 3.52 5.54
N VAL A 866 14.92 4.44 6.05
CA VAL A 866 14.85 4.74 7.50
C VAL A 866 14.40 3.51 8.28
N TYR A 867 13.42 2.78 7.77
CA TYR A 867 12.96 1.51 8.34
C TYR A 867 14.02 0.41 8.20
N ALA A 868 14.68 0.29 7.04
CA ALA A 868 15.72 -0.70 6.78
C ALA A 868 16.90 -0.56 7.74
N GLU A 869 17.32 0.66 8.06
CA GLU A 869 18.40 0.89 9.02
C GLU A 869 18.06 0.31 10.42
N GLU A 870 16.85 0.56 10.92
CA GLU A 870 16.43 0.02 12.22
C GLU A 870 16.23 -1.50 12.17
N ALA A 871 15.68 -2.03 11.08
CA ALA A 871 15.56 -3.48 10.85
C ALA A 871 16.93 -4.17 10.87
N LEU A 872 17.97 -3.58 10.26
CA LEU A 872 19.35 -4.10 10.31
C LEU A 872 19.91 -4.08 11.74
N ARG A 873 19.71 -2.99 12.49
CA ARG A 873 20.17 -2.89 13.88
C ARG A 873 19.48 -3.92 14.79
N TYR A 874 18.18 -4.13 14.62
CA TYR A 874 17.44 -5.18 15.32
C TYR A 874 17.95 -6.57 14.91
N ALA A 875 18.15 -6.81 13.61
CA ALA A 875 18.64 -8.08 13.10
C ALA A 875 20.03 -8.43 13.62
N GLN A 876 20.95 -7.46 13.70
CA GLN A 876 22.28 -7.66 14.29
C GLN A 876 22.21 -8.00 15.79
N LEU A 877 21.26 -7.40 16.53
CA LEU A 877 21.05 -7.69 17.95
C LEU A 877 20.50 -9.11 18.20
N ARG A 878 19.70 -9.66 17.26
CA ARG A 878 18.96 -10.92 17.45
C ARG A 878 19.39 -12.06 16.53
N ASN A 879 20.35 -11.81 15.63
CA ASN A 879 20.66 -12.70 14.50
C ASN A 879 19.40 -13.05 13.69
N ASP A 880 18.57 -12.05 13.41
CA ASP A 880 17.28 -12.23 12.72
C ASP A 880 17.44 -12.13 11.20
N ARG A 881 17.54 -13.28 10.53
CA ARG A 881 17.69 -13.36 9.07
C ARG A 881 16.50 -12.78 8.30
N PHE A 882 15.29 -12.84 8.86
CA PHE A 882 14.11 -12.34 8.18
C PHE A 882 14.19 -10.83 7.99
N PHE A 883 14.43 -10.08 9.07
CA PHE A 883 14.54 -8.62 8.98
C PHE A 883 15.83 -8.17 8.29
N GLU A 884 16.91 -8.97 8.38
CA GLU A 884 18.10 -8.74 7.57
C GLU A 884 17.78 -8.81 6.06
N SER A 885 17.05 -9.83 5.61
CA SER A 885 16.65 -9.95 4.20
C SER A 885 15.71 -8.82 3.76
N VAL A 886 14.71 -8.46 4.58
CA VAL A 886 13.81 -7.34 4.29
C VAL A 886 14.59 -6.05 4.08
N ALA A 887 15.52 -5.74 4.98
CA ALA A 887 16.28 -4.49 4.91
C ALA A 887 17.26 -4.46 3.72
N LYS A 888 17.92 -5.58 3.42
CA LYS A 888 18.77 -5.73 2.23
C LYS A 888 17.97 -5.56 0.94
N GLY A 889 16.78 -6.16 0.85
CA GLY A 889 15.89 -5.96 -0.29
C GLY A 889 15.50 -4.49 -0.49
N ILE A 890 15.15 -3.77 0.60
CA ILE A 890 14.83 -2.33 0.54
C ILE A 890 16.04 -1.51 0.07
N LEU A 891 17.25 -1.86 0.52
CA LEU A 891 18.49 -1.25 0.04
C LEU A 891 18.67 -1.49 -1.45
N ASP A 892 18.60 -2.73 -1.92
CA ASP A 892 18.79 -3.09 -3.33
C ASP A 892 17.77 -2.40 -4.24
N SER A 893 16.51 -2.30 -3.79
CA SER A 893 15.48 -1.52 -4.48
C SER A 893 15.87 -0.04 -4.61
N ALA A 894 16.44 0.57 -3.57
CA ALA A 894 16.91 1.95 -3.63
C ALA A 894 18.06 2.14 -4.62
N MET A 895 18.99 1.19 -4.68
CA MET A 895 20.10 1.21 -5.63
C MET A 895 19.58 1.19 -7.08
N TRP A 896 18.48 0.50 -7.36
CA TRP A 896 17.81 0.52 -8.68
C TRP A 896 17.06 1.82 -8.99
N GLN A 897 16.59 2.52 -7.96
CA GLN A 897 15.85 3.79 -8.11
C GLN A 897 16.77 5.01 -8.23
N GLN A 898 18.01 4.90 -7.79
CA GLN A 898 18.99 5.97 -7.80
C GLN A 898 19.34 6.42 -9.23
N VAL A 899 19.48 7.73 -9.43
CA VAL A 899 19.81 8.30 -10.73
C VAL A 899 21.29 8.03 -11.05
N THR A 900 21.60 7.41 -12.18
CA THR A 900 22.98 7.04 -12.54
C THR A 900 23.69 8.04 -13.47
N GLU A 901 22.94 8.93 -14.11
CA GLU A 901 23.42 9.85 -15.16
C GLU A 901 22.71 11.22 -15.08
N GLY A 902 23.29 12.23 -15.73
CA GLY A 902 22.68 13.57 -15.83
C GLY A 902 22.86 14.45 -14.59
N GLU A 903 22.03 15.50 -14.47
CA GLU A 903 22.18 16.55 -13.46
C GLU A 903 21.92 16.09 -12.01
N TYR A 904 21.15 15.02 -11.82
CA TYR A 904 20.82 14.45 -10.51
C TYR A 904 21.64 13.19 -10.20
N ARG A 905 22.76 12.97 -10.88
CA ARG A 905 23.58 11.76 -10.76
C ARG A 905 23.95 11.46 -9.30
N GLY A 906 23.63 10.24 -8.87
CA GLY A 906 23.82 9.68 -7.54
C GLY A 906 22.80 10.13 -6.49
N LEU A 907 21.78 10.91 -6.86
CA LEU A 907 20.67 11.26 -6.00
C LEU A 907 19.53 10.24 -6.11
N LEU A 908 18.76 10.11 -5.04
CA LEU A 908 17.57 9.27 -4.97
C LEU A 908 16.33 10.15 -5.21
N PRO A 909 15.44 9.82 -6.17
CA PRO A 909 14.19 10.57 -6.34
C PRO A 909 13.30 10.44 -5.11
N ASP A 910 12.50 11.46 -4.83
CA ASP A 910 11.51 11.44 -3.75
C ASP A 910 10.45 10.37 -4.00
N SER A 911 9.97 10.23 -5.24
CA SER A 911 9.06 9.15 -5.61
C SER A 911 9.39 8.47 -6.93
N TYR A 912 8.96 7.21 -7.09
CA TYR A 912 9.24 6.43 -8.28
C TYR A 912 7.98 5.76 -8.85
N PRO A 913 7.32 6.35 -9.85
CA PRO A 913 6.10 5.77 -10.43
C PRO A 913 6.34 4.37 -11.01
N PHE A 914 5.41 3.45 -10.77
CA PHE A 914 5.51 2.11 -11.34
C PHE A 914 5.48 2.14 -12.87
N ALA A 915 6.24 1.21 -13.47
CA ALA A 915 6.46 1.13 -14.90
C ALA A 915 7.08 2.39 -15.52
N SER A 916 7.79 3.19 -14.72
CA SER A 916 8.65 4.28 -15.17
C SER A 916 10.12 3.85 -15.23
N SER A 917 10.90 4.55 -16.06
CA SER A 917 12.36 4.50 -16.10
C SER A 917 13.02 5.66 -15.34
N SER A 918 12.24 6.56 -14.75
CA SER A 918 12.73 7.71 -13.97
C SER A 918 11.78 8.04 -12.81
N GLY A 919 12.35 8.55 -11.73
CA GLY A 919 11.59 9.04 -10.58
C GLY A 919 11.27 10.52 -10.66
N ASN A 920 10.40 10.98 -9.76
CA ASN A 920 10.05 12.38 -9.59
C ASN A 920 10.89 13.01 -8.48
N GLY A 921 11.27 14.26 -8.70
CA GLY A 921 11.91 15.06 -7.67
C GLY A 921 10.97 15.44 -6.52
N PRO A 922 11.50 16.04 -5.44
CA PRO A 922 12.90 16.45 -5.28
C PRO A 922 13.88 15.27 -5.28
N PHE A 923 15.12 15.49 -5.72
CA PHE A 923 16.17 14.48 -5.74
C PHE A 923 17.04 14.62 -4.49
N ILE A 924 16.96 13.62 -3.62
CA ILE A 924 17.50 13.61 -2.27
C ILE A 924 18.92 13.05 -2.29
N ASN A 925 19.79 13.59 -1.43
CA ASN A 925 21.16 13.09 -1.29
C ASN A 925 21.18 11.60 -0.86
N PRO A 926 22.27 10.86 -1.14
CA PRO A 926 22.30 9.40 -0.94
C PRO A 926 22.56 8.96 0.52
N GLU A 927 22.33 9.83 1.52
CA GLU A 927 22.64 9.53 2.93
C GLU A 927 21.97 8.24 3.41
N THR A 928 20.68 8.06 3.13
CA THR A 928 19.90 6.92 3.61
C THR A 928 20.33 5.59 2.97
N ILE A 929 20.82 5.62 1.73
CA ILE A 929 21.42 4.46 1.03
C ILE A 929 22.69 4.06 1.78
N LEU A 930 23.58 5.03 1.99
CA LEU A 930 24.88 4.80 2.62
C LEU A 930 24.74 4.29 4.06
N ARG A 931 23.82 4.84 4.86
CA ARG A 931 23.58 4.39 6.24
C ARG A 931 23.25 2.90 6.31
N SER A 932 22.40 2.42 5.41
CA SER A 932 22.03 1.00 5.33
C SER A 932 23.18 0.15 4.76
N LEU A 933 23.86 0.64 3.71
CA LEU A 933 25.00 -0.04 3.08
C LEU A 933 26.14 -0.32 4.07
N TRP A 934 26.48 0.66 4.92
CA TRP A 934 27.54 0.50 5.92
C TRP A 934 27.18 -0.54 6.99
N LEU A 935 25.92 -0.60 7.43
CA LEU A 935 25.44 -1.65 8.33
C LEU A 935 25.54 -3.04 7.70
N VAL A 936 25.21 -3.18 6.41
CA VAL A 936 25.38 -4.44 5.65
C VAL A 936 26.86 -4.83 5.56
N ARG A 937 27.76 -3.86 5.38
CA ARG A 937 29.22 -4.08 5.41
C ARG A 937 29.77 -4.34 6.82
N GLY A 938 28.93 -4.31 7.86
CA GLY A 938 29.31 -4.61 9.23
C GLY A 938 29.88 -3.43 10.01
N TYR A 939 29.67 -2.20 9.53
CA TYR A 939 30.09 -0.96 10.20
C TYR A 939 28.87 -0.15 10.65
N ASP A 940 29.03 0.62 11.73
CA ASP A 940 28.00 1.54 12.20
C ASP A 940 28.63 2.86 12.61
N PHE A 941 28.20 3.94 11.95
CA PHE A 941 28.68 5.30 12.22
C PHE A 941 27.99 5.99 13.38
N ARG A 942 26.94 5.39 13.97
CA ARG A 942 26.30 5.93 15.15
C ARG A 942 27.02 5.55 16.44
N ALA A 943 26.82 6.36 17.47
CA ALA A 943 27.23 6.05 18.84
C ALA A 943 26.34 4.92 19.42
N ASN A 944 26.91 3.72 19.54
CA ASN A 944 26.24 2.54 20.06
C ASN A 944 26.56 2.36 21.55
N SER A 945 25.53 2.24 22.38
CA SER A 945 25.66 2.18 23.84
C SER A 945 25.17 0.85 24.42
N VAL A 946 25.87 0.36 25.44
CA VAL A 946 25.49 -0.83 26.22
C VAL A 946 25.65 -0.59 27.71
N VAL A 947 24.81 -1.26 28.50
CA VAL A 947 24.94 -1.32 29.96
C VAL A 947 25.78 -2.54 30.32
N LEU A 948 26.95 -2.32 30.92
CA LEU A 948 27.90 -3.37 31.32
C LEU A 948 27.58 -3.92 32.72
N ALA A 949 27.23 -3.04 33.65
CA ALA A 949 26.81 -3.39 35.01
C ALA A 949 25.63 -2.52 35.44
N ARG A 950 24.73 -3.09 36.26
CA ARG A 950 23.56 -2.41 36.84
C ARG A 950 23.70 -2.35 38.35
N GLY A 951 23.42 -1.19 38.95
CA GLY A 951 23.39 -0.98 40.39
C GLY A 951 23.21 0.50 40.73
N ASP A 952 22.59 0.79 41.87
CA ASP A 952 22.13 2.15 42.24
C ASP A 952 23.26 3.20 42.22
N ASP A 953 24.49 2.81 42.53
CA ASP A 953 25.71 3.66 42.49
C ASP A 953 26.84 3.12 41.57
N ARG A 954 26.58 2.02 40.84
CA ARG A 954 27.61 1.24 40.12
C ARG A 954 27.25 0.95 38.65
N SER A 955 26.32 1.70 38.06
CA SER A 955 25.98 1.49 36.66
C SER A 955 27.16 1.88 35.77
N LEU A 956 27.73 0.89 35.06
CA LEU A 956 28.84 1.10 34.14
C LEU A 956 28.34 0.95 32.72
N ARG A 957 28.64 1.91 31.86
CA ARG A 957 28.15 1.97 30.47
C ARG A 957 29.30 2.21 29.52
N LEU A 958 29.20 1.62 28.35
CA LEU A 958 30.13 1.84 27.25
C LEU A 958 29.37 2.29 26.02
N THR A 959 29.83 3.39 25.43
CA THR A 959 29.37 3.93 24.16
C THR A 959 30.53 3.97 23.19
N ALA A 960 30.33 3.50 21.95
CA ALA A 960 31.35 3.59 20.90
C ALA A 960 30.74 4.02 19.58
N GLN A 961 31.42 4.90 18.83
CA GLN A 961 31.09 5.22 17.44
C GLN A 961 31.62 4.12 16.50
N ALA A 962 31.22 2.90 16.78
CA ALA A 962 31.66 1.69 16.09
C ALA A 962 30.60 0.61 16.26
N ARG A 963 30.69 -0.44 15.45
CA ARG A 963 29.91 -1.65 15.72
C ARG A 963 30.50 -2.33 16.95
N LEU A 964 29.68 -2.48 17.98
CA LEU A 964 30.02 -3.21 19.20
C LEU A 964 29.55 -4.66 19.05
N THR A 965 30.48 -5.62 19.09
CA THR A 965 30.16 -7.05 18.96
C THR A 965 30.03 -7.74 20.32
N THR A 966 30.94 -7.43 21.24
CA THR A 966 30.89 -7.90 22.63
C THR A 966 31.37 -6.81 23.57
N ALA A 967 30.85 -6.81 24.78
CA ALA A 967 31.36 -5.98 25.87
C ALA A 967 31.11 -6.65 27.21
N SER A 968 32.06 -6.53 28.12
CA SER A 968 32.01 -7.14 29.45
C SER A 968 32.77 -6.28 30.45
N VAL A 969 32.45 -6.47 31.72
CA VAL A 969 33.10 -5.80 32.85
C VAL A 969 33.37 -6.84 33.96
N SER A 970 34.52 -6.72 34.61
CA SER A 970 34.87 -7.52 35.79
C SER A 970 34.54 -6.78 37.11
N GLY A 971 34.62 -7.48 38.24
CA GLY A 971 34.24 -6.94 39.56
C GLY A 971 35.03 -5.70 40.00
N ASP A 972 36.25 -5.52 39.46
CA ASP A 972 37.13 -4.36 39.65
C ASP A 972 36.80 -3.18 38.72
N GLN A 973 35.75 -3.25 37.90
CA GLN A 973 35.40 -2.29 36.85
C GLN A 973 36.36 -2.28 35.63
N SER A 974 37.24 -3.27 35.46
CA SER A 974 37.97 -3.42 34.20
C SER A 974 37.00 -3.80 33.07
N VAL A 975 37.11 -3.13 31.92
CA VAL A 975 36.21 -3.30 30.78
C VAL A 975 36.94 -3.97 29.63
N ARG A 976 36.26 -4.94 28.98
CA ARG A 976 36.71 -5.49 27.70
C ARG A 976 35.60 -5.36 26.68
N ALA A 977 35.94 -4.88 25.48
CA ALA A 977 35.00 -4.76 24.38
C ALA A 977 35.66 -5.16 23.06
N ARG A 978 34.83 -5.65 22.13
CA ARG A 978 35.23 -5.84 20.74
C ARG A 978 34.48 -4.86 19.85
N LEU A 979 35.25 -4.15 19.03
CA LEU A 979 34.79 -3.03 18.23
C LEU A 979 35.23 -3.22 16.78
N CYS A 980 34.32 -2.95 15.84
CA CYS A 980 34.63 -2.88 14.42
C CYS A 980 34.33 -1.47 13.90
N ALA A 981 35.37 -0.79 13.44
CA ALA A 981 35.33 0.57 12.91
C ALA A 981 36.03 0.64 11.56
N VAL A 982 35.62 1.61 10.75
CA VAL A 982 36.19 1.81 9.40
C VAL A 982 37.67 2.14 9.49
N ARG A 983 38.46 1.57 8.57
CA ARG A 983 39.91 1.74 8.53
C ARG A 983 40.32 3.22 8.50
N ASP A 984 41.36 3.56 9.24
CA ASP A 984 42.01 4.87 9.34
C ASP A 984 41.09 6.04 9.75
N LEU A 985 39.86 5.74 10.18
CA LEU A 985 38.92 6.72 10.72
C LEU A 985 39.03 6.78 12.24
N GLY A 986 39.21 7.98 12.78
CA GLY A 986 39.14 8.23 14.22
C GLY A 986 37.72 8.06 14.75
N PHE A 987 37.55 7.29 15.82
CA PHE A 987 36.27 7.04 16.46
C PHE A 987 36.37 7.11 17.98
N GLY A 988 35.31 7.60 18.62
CA GLY A 988 35.25 7.77 20.07
C GLY A 988 34.68 6.56 20.79
N VAL A 989 35.27 6.26 21.95
CA VAL A 989 34.72 5.38 22.98
C VAL A 989 34.56 6.19 24.26
N PHE A 990 33.41 6.03 24.91
CA PHE A 990 33.04 6.71 26.13
C PHE A 990 32.59 5.68 27.15
N VAL A 991 33.19 5.71 28.33
CA VAL A 991 32.81 4.85 29.46
C VAL A 991 32.34 5.74 30.61
N CYS A 992 31.09 5.55 31.03
CA CYS A 992 30.47 6.29 32.12
C CYS A 992 30.32 5.39 33.35
N GLY A 993 30.69 5.91 34.53
CA GLY A 993 30.54 5.23 35.81
C GLY A 993 31.83 4.60 36.37
N LEU A 994 32.99 4.87 35.76
CA LEU A 994 34.30 4.44 36.27
C LEU A 994 34.66 5.23 37.52
N THR A 995 34.77 4.53 38.66
CA THR A 995 34.99 5.17 39.97
C THR A 995 36.43 5.64 40.21
N LYS A 996 37.40 5.02 39.53
CA LYS A 996 38.82 5.38 39.55
C LYS A 996 39.33 5.57 38.13
N ALA A 997 40.45 6.27 37.99
CA ALA A 997 41.16 6.37 36.72
C ALA A 997 41.64 4.98 36.27
N PRO A 998 41.60 4.65 34.98
CA PRO A 998 42.19 3.42 34.49
C PRO A 998 43.72 3.47 34.61
N VAL A 999 44.32 2.34 34.97
CA VAL A 999 45.78 2.17 35.00
C VAL A 999 46.32 2.03 33.58
N GLU A 1000 45.55 1.39 32.70
CA GLU A 1000 45.96 1.11 31.33
C GLU A 1000 44.74 1.03 30.40
N VAL A 1001 44.90 1.56 29.19
CA VAL A 1001 43.98 1.33 28.08
C VAL A 1001 44.78 0.69 26.95
N VAL A 1002 44.32 -0.46 26.46
CA VAL A 1002 44.98 -1.25 25.43
C VAL A 1002 44.02 -1.44 24.26
N TRP A 1003 44.49 -1.10 23.05
CA TRP A 1003 43.77 -1.32 21.80
C TRP A 1003 44.57 -2.26 20.92
N ARG A 1004 43.99 -3.42 20.56
CA ARG A 1004 44.65 -4.47 19.76
C ARG A 1004 46.03 -4.88 20.28
N GLY A 1005 46.15 -5.01 21.60
CA GLY A 1005 47.41 -5.36 22.27
C GLY A 1005 48.45 -4.24 22.35
N ARG A 1006 48.11 -3.01 21.96
CA ARG A 1006 48.99 -1.83 22.06
C ARG A 1006 48.47 -0.85 23.12
N PRO A 1007 49.34 -0.36 24.03
CA PRO A 1007 48.95 0.69 24.97
C PRO A 1007 48.54 1.97 24.26
N VAL A 1008 47.39 2.51 24.64
CA VAL A 1008 46.89 3.81 24.19
C VAL A 1008 47.37 4.87 25.19
N PRO A 1009 48.02 5.96 24.74
CA PRO A 1009 48.60 6.94 25.65
C PRO A 1009 47.53 7.80 26.35
N SER A 1010 47.75 8.11 27.63
CA SER A 1010 46.98 9.15 28.33
C SER A 1010 47.33 10.53 27.77
N LYS A 1011 46.34 11.42 27.63
CA LYS A 1011 46.48 12.77 27.06
C LYS A 1011 45.65 13.77 27.84
N ASP A 1012 46.17 14.99 27.99
CA ASP A 1012 45.40 16.11 28.57
C ASP A 1012 44.29 16.61 27.65
N LYS A 1013 44.47 16.41 26.33
CA LYS A 1013 43.48 16.76 25.30
C LYS A 1013 43.48 15.70 24.20
N LEU A 1014 42.29 15.20 23.89
CA LEU A 1014 42.08 14.29 22.78
C LEU A 1014 42.03 15.05 21.46
N ARG A 1015 42.43 14.36 20.39
CA ARG A 1015 42.27 14.81 19.01
C ARG A 1015 41.71 13.66 18.20
N ARG A 1016 40.83 13.98 17.24
CA ARG A 1016 40.19 12.97 16.39
C ARG A 1016 41.18 12.14 15.57
N ASP A 1017 42.29 12.72 15.15
CA ASP A 1017 43.32 12.10 14.31
C ASP A 1017 44.39 11.30 15.09
N GLN A 1018 44.27 11.22 16.42
CA GLN A 1018 45.29 10.59 17.27
C GLN A 1018 44.66 9.66 18.32
N GLU A 1019 45.28 8.50 18.52
CA GLU A 1019 44.89 7.62 19.62
C GLU A 1019 45.26 8.25 20.97
N GLY A 1020 44.33 8.19 21.92
CA GLY A 1020 44.57 8.70 23.26
C GLY A 1020 43.35 8.51 24.17
N TRP A 1021 43.57 8.60 25.47
CA TRP A 1021 42.49 8.60 26.45
C TRP A 1021 42.64 9.71 27.50
N LEU A 1022 41.51 10.13 28.06
CA LEU A 1022 41.39 11.15 29.09
C LEU A 1022 40.33 10.70 30.11
N TYR A 1023 40.67 10.73 31.39
CA TYR A 1023 39.75 10.46 32.48
C TYR A 1023 39.35 11.76 33.19
N LEU A 1024 38.03 11.95 33.37
CA LEU A 1024 37.42 13.08 34.05
C LEU A 1024 36.84 12.61 35.39
N PRO A 1025 37.58 12.73 36.50
CA PRO A 1025 37.19 12.15 37.80
C PRO A 1025 35.88 12.71 38.33
N ASP A 1026 35.67 14.02 38.22
CA ASP A 1026 34.46 14.71 38.73
C ASP A 1026 33.16 14.19 38.11
N ARG A 1027 33.26 13.63 36.88
CA ARG A 1027 32.12 13.07 36.16
C ARG A 1027 32.13 11.54 36.11
N ARG A 1028 33.21 10.90 36.56
CA ARG A 1028 33.45 9.45 36.38
C ARG A 1028 33.40 9.01 34.92
N TRP A 1029 33.96 9.85 34.04
CA TRP A 1029 33.96 9.64 32.60
C TRP A 1029 35.35 9.28 32.11
N LEU A 1030 35.46 8.17 31.38
CA LEU A 1030 36.63 7.87 30.57
C LEU A 1030 36.28 8.10 29.10
N VAL A 1031 37.09 8.91 28.44
CA VAL A 1031 36.94 9.22 27.02
C VAL A 1031 38.18 8.70 26.30
N ILE A 1032 37.98 7.99 25.21
CA ILE A 1032 39.04 7.36 24.42
C ILE A 1032 38.79 7.72 22.96
N ASN A 1033 39.82 8.16 22.25
CA ASN A 1033 39.83 8.21 20.80
C ASN A 1033 40.72 7.07 20.28
N LEU A 1034 40.19 6.30 19.33
CA LEU A 1034 40.86 5.18 18.69
C LEU A 1034 40.85 5.38 17.18
N VAL A 1035 41.74 4.71 16.47
CA VAL A 1035 41.74 4.68 14.99
C VAL A 1035 41.29 3.29 14.53
N GLY A 1036 40.30 3.28 13.62
CA GLY A 1036 39.75 2.04 13.09
C GLY A 1036 40.72 1.34 12.13
N THR A 1037 40.56 0.03 11.99
CA THR A 1037 41.48 -0.81 11.20
C THR A 1037 40.79 -1.51 10.03
N GLY A 1038 39.46 -1.39 9.94
CA GLY A 1038 38.62 -2.12 8.98
C GLY A 1038 38.35 -3.58 9.38
N GLU A 1039 38.76 -3.97 10.59
CA GLU A 1039 38.57 -5.29 11.16
C GLU A 1039 38.17 -5.16 12.64
N GLU A 1040 37.64 -6.23 13.22
CA GLU A 1040 37.33 -6.28 14.64
C GLU A 1040 38.62 -6.19 15.49
N GLY A 1041 38.58 -5.38 16.55
CA GLY A 1041 39.69 -5.19 17.48
C GLY A 1041 39.26 -5.28 18.94
N ASP A 1042 40.16 -5.78 19.78
CA ASP A 1042 39.98 -5.88 21.23
C ASP A 1042 40.39 -4.56 21.91
N LEU A 1043 39.46 -3.98 22.68
CA LEU A 1043 39.69 -2.89 23.63
C LEU A 1043 39.70 -3.48 25.05
N ALA A 1044 40.77 -3.22 25.81
CA ALA A 1044 40.84 -3.53 27.23
C ALA A 1044 41.15 -2.26 28.03
N ILE A 1045 40.34 -1.99 29.05
CA ILE A 1045 40.51 -0.89 29.99
C ILE A 1045 40.71 -1.55 31.35
N ARG A 1046 41.89 -1.38 31.93
CA ARG A 1046 42.24 -1.94 33.24
C ARG A 1046 41.98 -0.89 34.32
N ALA A 1047 41.05 -1.20 35.22
CA ALA A 1047 40.76 -0.35 36.36
C ALA A 1047 41.85 -0.49 37.44
N ASP A 1048 41.95 0.53 38.28
CA ASP A 1048 42.85 0.52 39.44
C ASP A 1048 42.22 -0.29 40.60
N THR A 1049 42.94 -1.31 41.05
CA THR A 1049 42.47 -2.28 42.07
C THR A 1049 42.83 -1.89 43.49
N ASP A 1050 43.71 -0.89 43.68
CA ASP A 1050 44.26 -0.52 44.99
C ASP A 1050 43.52 0.67 45.63
#